data_AF-A0A4S4EWV0-F1
#
_entry.id   AF-A0A4S4EWV0-F1
#
_cell.length_a   1.000
_cell.length_b   1.000
_cell.length_c   1.000
_cell.angle_alpha   90.00
_cell.angle_beta   90.00
_cell.angle_gamma   90.00
#
_symmetry.space_group_name_H-M   'P 1'
#
loop_
_entity.id
_entity.type
_entity.pdbx_description
1 polymer ?
#
loop_
_entity_poly.entity_id
_entity_poly.type
_entity_poly.pdbx_seq_one_letter_code
_entity_poly.pdbx_strand_id
1 'polypeptide(L)'
;MENRVVENGVCSSESVNGAQDIWSSNNSDASSADHLVVMMHGILGSSADWKFAAEQFVRMLPDKVYVHCGQRNTAKLSLDGVDVMGERLAQEVSSPLCFRMYKFQVLDVIKLKQSLRKISFLSHSVGGLVARYVIGKLYRPSRREAVEGEEESKGTIGGLEPMNFITVATPHLGSRGNKQVPFLFGVPVFEKAAVLVIHLIFRRTGRHLFLTDNDGGKPPLLKRMLEDYGEFYFMSALRSFKRRVAYSNVGYDHIVGWRTSSIRRNSELPKWQDSLNEKYPHVVYEEHCKAYDTEQCESVVIEDEGPNKLEEELVTGLSRVSWEKVEVSFHSSKLKSAAHSLIQVKDPLVHFEGKSYDAPKSPFFGGITGVVFMTLGCSVHEHAIFMDRMEMRQRKQLHWRHNHPIRAQNSNHTIDDGFELEDVPHLTNFLPDLPSYPNPLHRSQAYAIVKKTFVSPEDVVAHKIVVQKNSPRGVHFRRAGPRERVYFNSEEVRACIVTCGGLCPGINTVIREIVCGLNYMYGVDDILGIEGGYRGFYSKNTMQLMPKTVNDIHKRGGTILRTSRGGHDTNKIVDNIQDRGINQVYIIGGDGTQKGAAAIYKVIDKSFGFDTAVEEAQRAINAAHVEVESVENGVGIVKLMGRYSGFPQILCIRMVGPIATPLYRESPFYLEGQGGLFEFVEQRLKENGHMVIVLAEGAGQEYVAQSMHVVDGKDASGNRLLLDVGLWLTQKIKDHFMEVQKMPINLKYIDPTYMIRAIPSNASDNVYCTLLAQSAVHGAMAGYTGFTVGPVNSRHAYIPIARVTETQNIVKLTDRMWARLLASTNQPSFLHNSEMMKEKLDRETLDVINEMKINSI
;
A
#
# COMPACT_ATOMS: atom_id res chain seq x y z
N MET A 1 -25.68 -28.88 2.96
CA MET A 1 -24.24 -28.53 2.85
C MET A 1 -24.21 -27.08 2.41
N GLU A 2 -23.68 -26.17 3.22
CA GLU A 2 -23.54 -24.75 2.83
C GLU A 2 -22.11 -24.51 2.33
N ASN A 3 -21.96 -23.64 1.32
CA ASN A 3 -20.68 -23.33 0.69
C ASN A 3 -19.77 -22.61 1.69
N ARG A 4 -18.80 -23.34 2.25
CA ARG A 4 -17.75 -22.78 3.13
C ARG A 4 -16.56 -22.36 2.29
N VAL A 5 -16.29 -21.06 2.25
CA VAL A 5 -15.05 -20.52 1.66
C VAL A 5 -14.06 -20.26 2.78
N VAL A 6 -12.88 -20.84 2.68
CA VAL A 6 -11.77 -20.68 3.63
C VAL A 6 -10.65 -19.92 2.93
N GLU A 7 -10.45 -18.66 3.32
CA GLU A 7 -9.36 -17.82 2.82
C GLU A 7 -8.59 -17.22 4.00
N ASN A 8 -7.25 -17.31 3.97
CA ASN A 8 -6.36 -16.56 4.87
C ASN A 8 -6.72 -16.64 6.37
N GLY A 9 -7.02 -17.84 6.88
CA GLY A 9 -7.29 -18.11 8.31
C GLY A 9 -8.69 -17.70 8.79
N VAL A 10 -9.58 -17.29 7.89
CA VAL A 10 -10.93 -16.83 8.20
C VAL A 10 -11.94 -17.71 7.45
N CYS A 11 -13.00 -18.11 8.14
CA CYS A 11 -14.18 -18.73 7.55
C CYS A 11 -15.24 -17.66 7.29
N SER A 12 -15.91 -17.77 6.15
CA SER A 12 -17.19 -17.07 5.95
C SER A 12 -18.25 -18.03 5.44
N SER A 13 -19.51 -17.76 5.80
CA SER A 13 -20.67 -18.37 5.15
C SER A 13 -21.60 -17.30 4.64
N GLU A 14 -21.97 -17.42 3.37
CA GLU A 14 -23.15 -16.74 2.83
C GLU A 14 -24.38 -17.54 3.23
N SER A 15 -25.28 -16.90 3.97
CA SER A 15 -26.64 -17.40 4.03
C SER A 15 -27.28 -17.25 2.63
N VAL A 16 -28.10 -18.21 2.18
CA VAL A 16 -29.07 -18.08 1.06
C VAL A 16 -29.95 -16.80 1.12
N ASN A 17 -29.98 -16.05 2.24
CA ASN A 17 -30.60 -14.73 2.35
C ASN A 17 -29.62 -13.56 2.07
N GLY A 18 -28.42 -13.86 1.56
CA GLY A 18 -27.33 -12.92 1.28
C GLY A 18 -26.32 -12.79 2.41
N ALA A 19 -26.78 -12.57 3.66
CA ALA A 19 -25.93 -12.12 4.77
C ALA A 19 -24.64 -12.95 4.96
N GLN A 20 -23.53 -12.24 5.17
CA GLN A 20 -22.20 -12.79 5.34
C GLN A 20 -21.77 -12.75 6.81
N ASP A 21 -21.69 -13.93 7.42
CA ASP A 21 -21.10 -14.14 8.74
C ASP A 21 -19.62 -14.48 8.60
N ILE A 22 -18.77 -13.93 9.48
CA ILE A 22 -17.31 -14.07 9.42
C ILE A 22 -16.76 -14.44 10.81
N TRP A 23 -15.94 -15.50 10.88
CA TRP A 23 -15.36 -16.03 12.12
C TRP A 23 -14.04 -16.80 11.86
N SER A 24 -13.29 -17.16 12.91
CA SER A 24 -12.00 -17.85 12.77
C SER A 24 -12.12 -19.18 12.01
N SER A 25 -11.16 -19.50 11.13
CA SER A 25 -11.18 -20.80 10.45
C SER A 25 -10.93 -22.00 11.37
N ASN A 26 -10.43 -21.76 12.59
CA ASN A 26 -10.24 -22.78 13.60
C ASN A 26 -11.53 -23.01 14.41
N ASN A 27 -12.05 -24.24 14.41
CA ASN A 27 -13.35 -24.56 15.01
C ASN A 27 -13.39 -24.37 16.53
N SER A 28 -12.26 -24.50 17.24
CA SER A 28 -12.20 -24.20 18.68
C SER A 28 -12.48 -22.72 18.95
N ASP A 29 -11.77 -21.85 18.25
CA ASP A 29 -11.74 -20.41 18.46
C ASP A 29 -13.09 -19.79 18.02
N ALA A 30 -13.63 -20.31 16.92
CA ALA A 30 -14.99 -20.05 16.47
C ALA A 30 -16.08 -20.45 17.47
N SER A 31 -15.80 -21.40 18.37
CA SER A 31 -16.74 -21.88 19.39
C SER A 31 -16.59 -21.19 20.75
N SER A 32 -15.43 -20.57 21.03
CA SER A 32 -15.15 -19.85 22.26
C SER A 32 -15.59 -18.38 22.24
N ALA A 33 -15.79 -17.79 21.05
CA ALA A 33 -16.13 -16.38 20.90
C ALA A 33 -17.34 -15.95 21.78
N ASP A 34 -17.16 -14.89 22.55
CA ASP A 34 -18.13 -14.36 23.53
C ASP A 34 -18.74 -13.00 23.12
N HIS A 35 -18.23 -12.38 22.06
CA HIS A 35 -18.62 -11.02 21.64
C HIS A 35 -19.12 -10.97 20.18
N LEU A 36 -20.38 -10.58 20.00
CA LEU A 36 -20.99 -10.35 18.68
C LEU A 36 -20.74 -8.91 18.21
N VAL A 37 -20.21 -8.72 17.01
CA VAL A 37 -20.05 -7.39 16.38
C VAL A 37 -20.89 -7.28 15.13
N VAL A 38 -21.86 -6.37 15.14
CA VAL A 38 -22.77 -6.08 14.03
C VAL A 38 -22.21 -4.91 13.22
N MET A 39 -21.90 -5.16 11.93
CA MET A 39 -21.39 -4.15 11.00
C MET A 39 -22.47 -3.75 9.99
N MET A 40 -22.73 -2.44 9.87
CA MET A 40 -23.85 -1.90 9.06
C MET A 40 -23.40 -0.82 8.07
N HIS A 41 -23.73 -1.01 6.78
CA HIS A 41 -23.25 -0.18 5.68
C HIS A 41 -24.10 1.09 5.43
N GLY A 42 -23.55 2.02 4.65
CA GLY A 42 -24.20 3.28 4.27
C GLY A 42 -25.24 3.19 3.15
N ILE A 43 -25.73 4.36 2.71
CA ILE A 43 -26.68 4.50 1.60
C ILE A 43 -26.07 4.02 0.28
N LEU A 44 -26.86 3.30 -0.53
CA LEU A 44 -26.43 2.57 -1.73
C LEU A 44 -25.29 1.55 -1.50
N GLY A 45 -24.95 1.25 -0.24
CA GLY A 45 -23.89 0.31 0.14
C GLY A 45 -24.29 -1.16 0.09
N SER A 46 -23.38 -2.02 0.55
CA SER A 46 -23.56 -3.47 0.66
C SER A 46 -22.75 -4.04 1.83
N SER A 47 -22.97 -5.31 2.19
CA SER A 47 -22.14 -6.04 3.16
C SER A 47 -20.66 -6.11 2.76
N ALA A 48 -20.36 -6.13 1.45
CA ALA A 48 -18.98 -6.12 0.94
C ALA A 48 -18.19 -4.87 1.36
N ASP A 49 -18.87 -3.74 1.61
CA ASP A 49 -18.27 -2.50 2.09
C ASP A 49 -17.59 -2.66 3.47
N TRP A 50 -17.95 -3.70 4.21
CA TRP A 50 -17.35 -4.07 5.51
C TRP A 50 -16.49 -5.34 5.46
N LYS A 51 -16.44 -6.09 4.34
CA LYS A 51 -15.73 -7.39 4.24
C LYS A 51 -14.28 -7.28 4.71
N PHE A 52 -13.55 -6.26 4.24
CA PHE A 52 -12.14 -6.05 4.62
C PHE A 52 -11.97 -5.84 6.13
N ALA A 53 -12.84 -5.04 6.76
CA ALA A 53 -12.77 -4.74 8.18
C ALA A 53 -13.17 -5.94 9.04
N ALA A 54 -14.23 -6.64 8.67
CA ALA A 54 -14.69 -7.85 9.34
C ALA A 54 -13.63 -8.96 9.32
N GLU A 55 -12.96 -9.18 8.18
CA GLU A 55 -11.82 -10.09 8.10
C GLU A 55 -10.66 -9.70 9.02
N GLN A 56 -10.27 -8.42 9.07
CA GLN A 56 -9.17 -7.98 9.94
C GLN A 56 -9.54 -8.14 11.42
N PHE A 57 -10.78 -7.83 11.79
CA PHE A 57 -11.23 -7.93 13.18
C PHE A 57 -11.20 -9.37 13.70
N VAL A 58 -11.67 -10.32 12.88
CA VAL A 58 -11.59 -11.76 13.18
C VAL A 58 -10.14 -12.26 13.22
N ARG A 59 -9.25 -11.78 12.35
CA ARG A 59 -7.81 -12.13 12.42
C ARG A 59 -7.12 -11.60 13.68
N MET A 60 -7.56 -10.44 14.20
CA MET A 60 -7.01 -9.85 15.42
C MET A 60 -7.50 -10.53 16.71
N LEU A 61 -8.74 -11.03 16.75
CA LEU A 61 -9.38 -11.58 17.95
C LEU A 61 -10.09 -12.93 17.66
N PRO A 62 -9.40 -13.92 17.06
CA PRO A 62 -10.01 -15.12 16.48
C PRO A 62 -10.78 -16.00 17.48
N ASP A 63 -10.43 -15.92 18.75
CA ASP A 63 -10.98 -16.68 19.89
C ASP A 63 -12.12 -15.96 20.63
N LYS A 64 -12.38 -14.68 20.32
CA LYS A 64 -13.26 -13.80 21.13
C LYS A 64 -14.43 -13.19 20.37
N VAL A 65 -14.29 -12.94 19.06
CA VAL A 65 -15.28 -12.17 18.29
C VAL A 65 -15.96 -12.97 17.18
N TYR A 66 -17.25 -12.71 17.00
CA TYR A 66 -18.05 -13.18 15.87
C TYR A 66 -18.60 -11.96 15.13
N VAL A 67 -18.40 -11.86 13.81
CA VAL A 67 -18.79 -10.66 13.04
C VAL A 67 -19.94 -10.96 12.10
N HIS A 68 -20.97 -10.13 12.17
CA HIS A 68 -22.14 -10.18 11.30
C HIS A 68 -22.22 -8.91 10.44
N CYS A 69 -22.10 -9.07 9.12
CA CYS A 69 -22.25 -7.96 8.16
C CYS A 69 -23.68 -7.93 7.59
N GLY A 70 -24.48 -6.96 8.00
CA GLY A 70 -25.89 -6.85 7.60
C GLY A 70 -26.05 -6.61 6.08
N GLN A 71 -27.01 -7.29 5.45
CA GLN A 71 -27.14 -7.32 3.98
C GLN A 71 -28.56 -7.01 3.45
N ARG A 72 -29.63 -7.16 4.24
CA ARG A 72 -31.01 -6.88 3.79
C ARG A 72 -31.31 -5.43 3.36
N ASN A 73 -30.36 -4.51 3.54
CA ASN A 73 -30.49 -3.10 3.16
C ASN A 73 -29.65 -2.70 1.94
N THR A 74 -29.09 -3.66 1.20
CA THR A 74 -28.17 -3.44 0.08
C THR A 74 -28.77 -2.59 -1.07
N ALA A 75 -27.93 -1.75 -1.68
CA ALA A 75 -28.23 -0.95 -2.87
C ALA A 75 -29.54 -0.14 -2.74
N LYS A 76 -30.51 -0.32 -3.64
CA LYS A 76 -31.76 0.46 -3.66
C LYS A 76 -32.63 0.28 -2.41
N LEU A 77 -32.48 -0.83 -1.67
CA LEU A 77 -33.22 -1.07 -0.42
C LEU A 77 -32.83 -0.07 0.68
N SER A 78 -31.62 0.50 0.62
CA SER A 78 -31.19 1.56 1.55
C SER A 78 -31.99 2.87 1.44
N LEU A 79 -32.87 2.99 0.43
CA LEU A 79 -33.71 4.17 0.19
C LEU A 79 -35.11 4.06 0.86
N ASP A 80 -35.43 2.89 1.42
CA ASP A 80 -36.77 2.58 1.94
C ASP A 80 -37.09 3.21 3.30
N GLY A 81 -36.15 3.95 3.94
CA GLY A 81 -36.33 4.59 5.23
C GLY A 81 -35.47 3.97 6.34
N VAL A 82 -35.00 4.80 7.29
CA VAL A 82 -34.19 4.34 8.45
C VAL A 82 -35.00 3.40 9.35
N ASP A 83 -36.29 3.66 9.47
CA ASP A 83 -37.27 2.80 10.13
C ASP A 83 -37.42 1.44 9.43
N VAL A 84 -37.63 1.40 8.11
CA VAL A 84 -37.77 0.14 7.36
C VAL A 84 -36.45 -0.61 7.29
N MET A 85 -35.32 0.09 7.17
CA MET A 85 -33.99 -0.51 7.24
C MET A 85 -33.69 -1.08 8.63
N GLY A 86 -34.08 -0.35 9.67
CA GLY A 86 -33.93 -0.76 11.06
C GLY A 86 -34.88 -1.90 11.41
N GLU A 87 -36.08 -1.91 10.86
CA GLU A 87 -37.03 -3.02 10.96
C GLU A 87 -36.47 -4.26 10.26
N ARG A 88 -35.90 -4.15 9.05
CA ARG A 88 -35.28 -5.30 8.36
C ARG A 88 -34.05 -5.84 9.06
N LEU A 89 -33.17 -4.98 9.57
CA LEU A 89 -31.99 -5.38 10.35
C LEU A 89 -32.40 -5.94 11.72
N ALA A 90 -33.44 -5.37 12.35
CA ALA A 90 -34.04 -5.95 13.54
C ALA A 90 -34.79 -7.25 13.24
N GLN A 91 -35.31 -7.49 12.04
CA GLN A 91 -35.94 -8.75 11.60
C GLN A 91 -34.93 -9.78 11.06
N GLU A 92 -33.66 -9.41 10.84
CA GLU A 92 -32.53 -10.35 10.81
C GLU A 92 -32.23 -10.88 12.23
N VAL A 93 -32.75 -10.19 13.27
CA VAL A 93 -32.41 -10.37 14.68
C VAL A 93 -33.63 -10.67 15.59
N SER A 94 -34.88 -10.55 15.11
CA SER A 94 -36.09 -10.54 15.96
C SER A 94 -37.40 -10.78 15.19
N SER A 95 -37.84 -12.04 15.13
CA SER A 95 -39.25 -12.43 14.96
C SER A 95 -39.48 -13.85 15.52
N PRO A 96 -40.51 -14.11 16.35
CA PRO A 96 -40.71 -15.41 16.99
C PRO A 96 -41.79 -16.32 16.38
N LEU A 97 -42.42 -15.95 15.25
CA LEU A 97 -43.54 -16.74 14.67
C LEU A 97 -43.49 -16.87 13.13
N CYS A 98 -42.96 -18.00 12.63
CA CYS A 98 -43.60 -18.77 11.55
C CYS A 98 -43.01 -20.20 11.51
N PHE A 99 -43.88 -21.19 11.42
CA PHE A 99 -43.50 -22.60 11.43
C PHE A 99 -43.17 -23.07 10.00
N ARG A 100 -42.18 -23.96 9.86
CA ARG A 100 -41.92 -24.85 8.70
C ARG A 100 -41.04 -24.29 7.55
N MET A 101 -39.94 -25.02 7.32
CA MET A 101 -39.02 -25.01 6.15
C MET A 101 -38.08 -23.80 5.95
N TYR A 102 -36.79 -24.07 6.21
CA TYR A 102 -35.58 -23.30 5.87
C TYR A 102 -35.41 -21.90 6.51
N LYS A 103 -34.52 -21.79 7.51
CA LYS A 103 -33.18 -21.16 7.38
C LYS A 103 -32.69 -20.27 8.56
N PHE A 104 -31.40 -20.49 8.91
CA PHE A 104 -30.53 -19.81 9.90
C PHE A 104 -30.56 -18.26 9.95
N GLN A 105 -30.55 -17.68 11.16
CA GLN A 105 -30.68 -16.23 11.49
C GLN A 105 -29.80 -15.80 12.70
N VAL A 106 -29.73 -14.52 13.08
CA VAL A 106 -28.76 -14.04 14.13
C VAL A 106 -29.19 -14.37 15.56
N LEU A 107 -30.49 -14.50 15.87
CA LEU A 107 -30.87 -15.16 17.12
C LEU A 107 -30.57 -16.66 17.09
N ASP A 108 -30.38 -17.29 15.93
CA ASP A 108 -29.72 -18.59 15.85
C ASP A 108 -28.21 -18.44 16.03
N VAL A 109 -27.53 -17.39 15.58
CA VAL A 109 -26.12 -17.16 15.97
C VAL A 109 -26.00 -17.13 17.50
N ILE A 110 -26.87 -16.42 18.21
CA ILE A 110 -26.86 -16.36 19.70
C ILE A 110 -27.35 -17.67 20.36
N LYS A 111 -28.28 -18.44 19.76
CA LYS A 111 -28.76 -19.72 20.32
C LYS A 111 -27.88 -20.93 19.95
N LEU A 112 -27.26 -20.93 18.78
CA LEU A 112 -26.26 -21.90 18.30
C LEU A 112 -24.89 -21.64 18.95
N LYS A 113 -24.57 -20.38 19.25
CA LYS A 113 -23.40 -19.96 20.04
C LYS A 113 -23.83 -19.47 21.41
N GLN A 114 -24.18 -20.43 22.28
CA GLN A 114 -24.44 -20.20 23.71
C GLN A 114 -23.24 -19.56 24.46
N SER A 115 -22.08 -19.43 23.82
CA SER A 115 -20.91 -18.69 24.30
C SER A 115 -21.08 -17.17 24.28
N LEU A 116 -21.93 -16.62 23.40
CA LEU A 116 -22.07 -15.17 23.21
C LEU A 116 -22.73 -14.50 24.42
N ARG A 117 -22.07 -13.47 24.94
CA ARG A 117 -22.50 -12.66 26.11
C ARG A 117 -22.52 -11.16 25.84
N LYS A 118 -21.71 -10.67 24.90
CA LYS A 118 -21.51 -9.24 24.61
C LYS A 118 -21.94 -8.87 23.20
N ILE A 119 -22.34 -7.61 22.99
CA ILE A 119 -22.65 -7.07 21.66
C ILE A 119 -22.06 -5.67 21.42
N SER A 120 -21.58 -5.43 20.20
CA SER A 120 -21.17 -4.11 19.70
C SER A 120 -21.74 -3.82 18.32
N PHE A 121 -21.91 -2.54 18.02
CA PHE A 121 -22.30 -2.04 16.70
C PHE A 121 -21.19 -1.17 16.13
N LEU A 122 -20.83 -1.39 14.86
CA LEU A 122 -19.97 -0.53 14.06
C LEU A 122 -20.71 -0.16 12.78
N SER A 123 -20.91 1.13 12.50
CA SER A 123 -21.82 1.54 11.44
C SER A 123 -21.35 2.77 10.68
N HIS A 124 -21.55 2.76 9.36
CA HIS A 124 -21.10 3.82 8.46
C HIS A 124 -22.27 4.62 7.88
N SER A 125 -22.12 5.93 7.78
CA SER A 125 -23.08 6.83 7.14
C SER A 125 -24.49 6.62 7.70
N VAL A 126 -25.51 6.54 6.85
CA VAL A 126 -26.91 6.26 7.22
C VAL A 126 -27.05 4.96 8.05
N GLY A 127 -26.14 4.00 7.91
CA GLY A 127 -26.12 2.77 8.71
C GLY A 127 -26.05 3.04 10.22
N GLY A 128 -25.43 4.14 10.67
CA GLY A 128 -25.41 4.53 12.08
C GLY A 128 -26.77 4.96 12.63
N LEU A 129 -27.62 5.57 11.80
CA LEU A 129 -29.01 5.85 12.14
C LEU A 129 -29.83 4.55 12.20
N VAL A 130 -29.58 3.62 11.27
CA VAL A 130 -30.21 2.29 11.29
C VAL A 130 -29.84 1.52 12.56
N ALA A 131 -28.56 1.56 12.97
CA ALA A 131 -28.11 0.96 14.21
C ALA A 131 -28.77 1.59 15.44
N ARG A 132 -28.91 2.93 15.51
CA ARG A 132 -29.68 3.61 16.57
C ARG A 132 -31.14 3.12 16.64
N TYR A 133 -31.78 2.85 15.51
CA TYR A 133 -33.15 2.33 15.48
C TYR A 133 -33.21 0.89 16.02
N VAL A 134 -32.28 0.04 15.56
CA VAL A 134 -32.21 -1.37 15.96
C VAL A 134 -31.94 -1.54 17.45
N ILE A 135 -31.01 -0.79 18.04
CA ILE A 135 -30.74 -0.90 19.48
C ILE A 135 -31.98 -0.54 20.31
N GLY A 136 -32.74 0.48 19.91
CA GLY A 136 -33.97 0.89 20.60
C GLY A 136 -35.07 -0.19 20.54
N LYS A 137 -35.19 -0.91 19.42
CA LYS A 137 -36.15 -2.01 19.28
C LYS A 137 -35.71 -3.30 20.00
N LEU A 138 -34.40 -3.57 20.07
CA LEU A 138 -33.86 -4.80 20.66
C LEU A 138 -33.58 -4.70 22.17
N TYR A 139 -33.69 -3.52 22.75
CA TYR A 139 -33.44 -3.28 24.17
C TYR A 139 -34.48 -3.98 25.06
N ARG A 140 -33.98 -4.57 26.14
CA ARG A 140 -34.78 -5.20 27.18
C ARG A 140 -34.35 -4.62 28.53
N PRO A 141 -35.23 -3.87 29.22
CA PRO A 141 -34.98 -3.40 30.58
C PRO A 141 -34.63 -4.56 31.53
N SER A 142 -33.78 -4.28 32.52
CA SER A 142 -33.45 -5.24 33.56
C SER A 142 -34.68 -5.53 34.44
N ARG A 143 -34.97 -6.82 34.69
CA ARG A 143 -36.04 -7.23 35.62
C ARG A 143 -35.52 -7.26 37.05
N ARG A 144 -35.36 -6.08 37.66
CA ARG A 144 -35.37 -5.91 39.13
C ARG A 144 -36.13 -4.64 39.47
N GLU A 145 -37.07 -4.75 40.40
CA GLU A 145 -37.66 -3.60 41.05
C GLU A 145 -36.55 -2.87 41.83
N ALA A 146 -36.51 -1.55 41.74
CA ALA A 146 -35.43 -0.76 42.30
C ALA A 146 -35.48 -0.81 43.84
N VAL A 147 -34.44 -1.37 44.45
CA VAL A 147 -34.10 -1.09 45.85
C VAL A 147 -33.12 0.06 45.84
N GLU A 148 -33.42 1.13 46.57
CA GLU A 148 -32.60 2.34 46.60
C GLU A 148 -31.19 2.04 47.14
N GLY A 149 -30.15 2.25 46.31
CA GLY A 149 -28.74 2.21 46.75
C GLY A 149 -27.78 1.36 45.91
N GLU A 150 -28.23 0.51 44.98
CA GLU A 150 -27.36 -0.23 44.06
C GLU A 150 -27.26 0.44 42.68
N GLU A 151 -26.12 0.29 41.98
CA GLU A 151 -25.91 0.82 40.62
C GLU A 151 -27.02 0.39 39.66
N GLU A 152 -27.55 1.32 38.84
CA GLU A 152 -28.60 1.04 37.85
C GLU A 152 -28.28 -0.22 37.02
N SER A 153 -29.05 -1.29 37.22
CA SER A 153 -28.83 -2.55 36.51
C SER A 153 -29.11 -2.37 35.00
N LYS A 154 -28.03 -2.28 34.23
CA LYS A 154 -28.07 -1.91 32.80
C LYS A 154 -28.85 -2.95 31.98
N GLY A 155 -29.81 -2.48 31.19
CA GLY A 155 -30.58 -3.33 30.29
C GLY A 155 -29.74 -3.97 29.18
N THR A 156 -30.28 -4.99 28.53
CA THR A 156 -29.58 -5.79 27.51
C THR A 156 -30.06 -5.48 26.11
N ILE A 157 -29.21 -5.68 25.10
CA ILE A 157 -29.59 -5.60 23.68
C ILE A 157 -29.72 -7.03 23.15
N GLY A 158 -30.94 -7.45 22.82
CA GLY A 158 -31.20 -8.82 22.36
C GLY A 158 -30.96 -9.91 23.42
N GLY A 159 -30.65 -9.56 24.67
CA GLY A 159 -30.21 -10.46 25.74
C GLY A 159 -28.69 -10.48 25.97
N LEU A 160 -27.93 -9.70 25.20
CA LEU A 160 -26.48 -9.55 25.34
C LEU A 160 -26.11 -8.22 26.03
N GLU A 161 -24.95 -8.20 26.67
CA GLU A 161 -24.36 -7.02 27.31
C GLU A 161 -23.89 -6.00 26.25
N PRO A 162 -24.41 -4.75 26.25
CA PRO A 162 -24.05 -3.74 25.27
C PRO A 162 -22.69 -3.09 25.59
N MET A 163 -21.69 -3.35 24.75
CA MET A 163 -20.31 -2.92 24.99
C MET A 163 -19.93 -1.61 24.28
N ASN A 164 -20.04 -1.58 22.94
CA ASN A 164 -19.60 -0.42 22.14
C ASN A 164 -20.63 -0.07 21.07
N PHE A 165 -20.94 1.21 20.94
CA PHE A 165 -21.74 1.79 19.86
C PHE A 165 -20.88 2.77 19.05
N ILE A 166 -20.44 2.36 17.87
CA ILE A 166 -19.47 3.12 17.07
C ILE A 166 -20.11 3.54 15.74
N THR A 167 -20.01 4.83 15.44
CA THR A 167 -20.52 5.42 14.20
C THR A 167 -19.43 6.14 13.44
N VAL A 168 -19.48 6.07 12.11
CA VAL A 168 -18.44 6.54 11.20
C VAL A 168 -19.09 7.37 10.10
N ALA A 169 -18.78 8.66 10.03
CA ALA A 169 -19.38 9.62 9.10
C ALA A 169 -20.93 9.58 9.08
N THR A 170 -21.58 9.36 10.23
CA THR A 170 -23.04 9.20 10.36
C THR A 170 -23.74 10.55 10.53
N PRO A 171 -24.80 10.88 9.76
CA PRO A 171 -25.51 12.16 9.88
C PRO A 171 -26.50 12.16 11.06
N HIS A 172 -26.01 12.21 12.30
CA HIS A 172 -26.82 12.10 13.52
C HIS A 172 -27.87 13.21 13.71
N LEU A 173 -27.59 14.39 13.17
CA LEU A 173 -28.46 15.58 13.19
C LEU A 173 -29.26 15.73 11.88
N GLY A 174 -29.13 14.78 10.94
CA GLY A 174 -29.62 14.91 9.57
C GLY A 174 -28.66 15.69 8.64
N SER A 175 -29.18 16.13 7.50
CA SER A 175 -28.40 16.67 6.37
C SER A 175 -28.82 18.08 5.91
N ARG A 176 -29.70 18.78 6.65
CA ARG A 176 -30.08 20.17 6.33
C ARG A 176 -28.91 21.15 6.55
N GLY A 177 -28.83 22.20 5.74
CA GLY A 177 -28.05 23.42 6.00
C GLY A 177 -26.52 23.32 5.88
N ASN A 178 -25.97 22.23 5.35
CA ASN A 178 -24.52 21.96 5.40
C ASN A 178 -23.71 22.38 4.15
N LYS A 179 -24.29 23.08 3.16
CA LYS A 179 -23.65 23.45 1.86
C LYS A 179 -23.11 22.26 1.06
N GLN A 180 -23.57 21.05 1.35
CA GLN A 180 -23.00 19.78 0.92
C GLN A 180 -24.04 18.91 0.21
N VAL A 181 -24.52 19.39 -0.93
CA VAL A 181 -25.24 18.59 -1.93
C VAL A 181 -24.41 18.62 -3.21
N PRO A 182 -23.66 17.54 -3.56
CA PRO A 182 -22.69 17.55 -4.66
C PRO A 182 -23.25 17.94 -6.03
N PHE A 183 -24.56 17.79 -6.23
CA PHE A 183 -25.24 18.08 -7.50
C PHE A 183 -25.64 19.55 -7.70
N LEU A 184 -25.40 20.44 -6.71
CA LEU A 184 -25.90 21.83 -6.71
C LEU A 184 -24.80 22.89 -6.52
N PHE A 185 -23.53 22.52 -6.75
CA PHE A 185 -22.37 23.42 -6.82
C PHE A 185 -22.22 24.44 -5.67
N GLY A 186 -22.72 24.11 -4.46
CA GLY A 186 -22.56 24.94 -3.26
C GLY A 186 -23.36 26.25 -3.24
N VAL A 187 -24.34 26.44 -4.14
CA VAL A 187 -25.13 27.68 -4.21
C VAL A 187 -26.30 27.65 -3.20
N PRO A 188 -26.37 28.56 -2.20
CA PRO A 188 -27.35 28.49 -1.11
C PRO A 188 -28.82 28.56 -1.54
N VAL A 189 -29.10 29.22 -2.69
CA VAL A 189 -30.46 29.32 -3.25
C VAL A 189 -31.00 27.93 -3.64
N PHE A 190 -30.13 27.06 -4.15
CA PHE A 190 -30.51 25.71 -4.56
C PHE A 190 -30.68 24.76 -3.37
N GLU A 191 -30.11 25.02 -2.19
CA GLU A 191 -30.37 24.19 -0.99
C GLU A 191 -31.84 24.28 -0.53
N LYS A 192 -32.47 25.45 -0.68
CA LYS A 192 -33.92 25.60 -0.42
C LYS A 192 -34.76 24.77 -1.42
N ALA A 193 -34.32 24.67 -2.67
CA ALA A 193 -34.94 23.79 -3.67
C ALA A 193 -34.61 22.30 -3.44
N ALA A 194 -33.44 21.98 -2.87
CA ALA A 194 -33.02 20.60 -2.62
C ALA A 194 -34.00 19.87 -1.68
N VAL A 195 -34.56 20.55 -0.68
CA VAL A 195 -35.59 19.98 0.22
C VAL A 195 -36.83 19.48 -0.56
N LEU A 196 -37.19 20.16 -1.66
CA LEU A 196 -38.31 19.79 -2.52
C LEU A 196 -37.98 18.61 -3.46
N VAL A 197 -36.72 18.42 -3.86
CA VAL A 197 -36.32 17.42 -4.87
C VAL A 197 -35.69 16.17 -4.26
N ILE A 198 -35.07 16.25 -3.08
CA ILE A 198 -34.26 15.17 -2.49
C ILE A 198 -35.05 13.87 -2.25
N HIS A 199 -36.35 13.98 -1.94
CA HIS A 199 -37.20 12.81 -1.72
C HIS A 199 -37.56 12.06 -3.03
N LEU A 200 -37.40 12.69 -4.20
CA LEU A 200 -37.52 12.03 -5.50
C LEU A 200 -36.29 11.15 -5.79
N ILE A 201 -35.12 11.53 -5.24
CA ILE A 201 -33.83 10.86 -5.45
C ILE A 201 -33.58 9.77 -4.40
N PHE A 202 -33.72 10.10 -3.10
CA PHE A 202 -33.42 9.20 -1.98
C PHE A 202 -34.67 8.68 -1.22
N ARG A 203 -35.87 8.83 -1.80
CA ARG A 203 -37.14 8.27 -1.29
C ARG A 203 -37.39 8.56 0.20
N ARG A 204 -37.79 7.55 0.99
CA ARG A 204 -38.15 7.67 2.41
C ARG A 204 -36.90 7.89 3.28
N THR A 205 -35.75 7.32 2.93
CA THR A 205 -34.47 7.64 3.59
C THR A 205 -34.12 9.12 3.47
N GLY A 206 -34.33 9.73 2.29
CA GLY A 206 -34.17 11.16 2.09
C GLY A 206 -35.06 12.02 2.99
N ARG A 207 -36.31 11.60 3.24
CA ARG A 207 -37.23 12.33 4.14
C ARG A 207 -36.75 12.32 5.59
N HIS A 208 -36.23 11.19 6.08
CA HIS A 208 -35.63 11.12 7.42
C HIS A 208 -34.38 12.00 7.54
N LEU A 209 -33.43 11.90 6.59
CA LEU A 209 -32.19 12.69 6.61
C LEU A 209 -32.45 14.20 6.55
N PHE A 210 -33.48 14.62 5.81
CA PHE A 210 -33.88 16.02 5.71
C PHE A 210 -34.99 16.42 6.68
N LEU A 211 -35.33 15.60 7.68
CA LEU A 211 -36.32 15.92 8.72
C LEU A 211 -37.65 16.43 8.14
N THR A 212 -38.08 15.83 7.02
CA THR A 212 -39.36 16.10 6.32
C THR A 212 -40.34 14.95 6.41
N ASP A 213 -40.04 13.90 7.19
CA ASP A 213 -41.01 12.85 7.49
C ASP A 213 -42.09 13.36 8.46
N ASN A 214 -43.32 12.92 8.20
CA ASN A 214 -44.51 13.21 9.00
C ASN A 214 -45.38 11.95 9.00
N ASP A 215 -44.95 10.93 9.76
CA ASP A 215 -45.63 9.64 9.86
C ASP A 215 -46.90 9.79 10.72
N GLY A 216 -47.99 10.28 10.11
CA GLY A 216 -49.30 10.39 10.76
C GLY A 216 -49.35 11.44 11.87
N GLY A 217 -48.78 12.62 11.63
CA GLY A 217 -48.74 13.73 12.60
C GLY A 217 -47.59 13.64 13.62
N LYS A 218 -46.77 12.59 13.55
CA LYS A 218 -45.64 12.39 14.48
C LYS A 218 -44.43 13.25 14.08
N PRO A 219 -43.61 13.70 15.06
CA PRO A 219 -42.38 14.44 14.77
C PRO A 219 -41.38 13.58 13.98
N PRO A 220 -40.39 14.20 13.29
CA PRO A 220 -39.40 13.49 12.49
C PRO A 220 -38.69 12.34 13.22
N LEU A 221 -38.40 11.26 12.52
CA LEU A 221 -37.88 10.02 13.10
C LEU A 221 -36.62 10.22 13.94
N LEU A 222 -35.69 11.07 13.51
CA LEU A 222 -34.46 11.34 14.26
C LEU A 222 -34.74 12.01 15.61
N LYS A 223 -35.80 12.85 15.71
CA LYS A 223 -36.29 13.44 16.97
C LYS A 223 -37.01 12.40 17.82
N ARG A 224 -37.82 11.51 17.21
CA ARG A 224 -38.41 10.36 17.93
C ARG A 224 -37.33 9.46 18.57
N MET A 225 -36.17 9.35 17.93
CA MET A 225 -35.01 8.57 18.42
C MET A 225 -34.13 9.31 19.44
N LEU A 226 -34.63 10.39 20.05
CA LEU A 226 -34.04 11.03 21.24
C LEU A 226 -34.67 10.54 22.54
N GLU A 227 -35.87 9.96 22.49
CA GLU A 227 -36.66 9.54 23.65
C GLU A 227 -37.06 8.06 23.51
N ASP A 228 -37.50 7.46 24.62
CA ASP A 228 -38.16 6.16 24.59
C ASP A 228 -39.65 6.36 24.29
N TYR A 229 -40.19 5.60 23.32
CA TYR A 229 -41.54 5.79 22.80
C TYR A 229 -42.23 4.46 22.46
N GLY A 230 -43.25 4.10 23.24
CA GLY A 230 -44.00 2.85 23.05
C GLY A 230 -43.11 1.63 23.27
N GLU A 231 -43.03 0.75 22.27
CA GLU A 231 -42.17 -0.45 22.31
C GLU A 231 -40.69 -0.18 21.94
N PHE A 232 -40.32 1.08 21.65
CA PHE A 232 -38.96 1.47 21.26
C PHE A 232 -38.26 2.25 22.35
N TYR A 233 -37.16 1.72 22.87
CA TYR A 233 -36.36 2.33 23.94
C TYR A 233 -35.07 2.95 23.39
N PHE A 234 -35.18 3.90 22.44
CA PHE A 234 -34.02 4.43 21.72
C PHE A 234 -32.94 5.02 22.62
N MET A 235 -33.34 5.78 23.65
CA MET A 235 -32.40 6.50 24.50
C MET A 235 -31.89 5.65 25.65
N SER A 236 -32.74 4.82 26.27
CA SER A 236 -32.28 3.81 27.23
C SER A 236 -31.33 2.79 26.58
N ALA A 237 -31.61 2.35 25.36
CA ALA A 237 -30.71 1.50 24.60
C ALA A 237 -29.35 2.17 24.36
N LEU A 238 -29.34 3.42 23.88
CA LEU A 238 -28.11 4.15 23.63
C LEU A 238 -27.30 4.40 24.92
N ARG A 239 -27.97 4.72 26.03
CA ARG A 239 -27.36 4.90 27.36
C ARG A 239 -26.73 3.60 27.90
N SER A 240 -27.34 2.44 27.62
CA SER A 240 -26.88 1.14 28.14
C SER A 240 -25.47 0.74 27.68
N PHE A 241 -25.02 1.17 26.50
CA PHE A 241 -23.67 0.88 26.00
C PHE A 241 -22.59 1.46 26.92
N LYS A 242 -21.57 0.65 27.24
CA LYS A 242 -20.41 1.12 28.04
C LYS A 242 -19.64 2.25 27.33
N ARG A 243 -19.53 2.19 25.99
CA ARG A 243 -18.78 3.15 25.17
C ARG A 243 -19.57 3.58 23.93
N ARG A 244 -19.56 4.87 23.63
CA ARG A 244 -20.22 5.49 22.45
C ARG A 244 -19.20 6.37 21.73
N VAL A 245 -18.94 6.08 20.45
CA VAL A 245 -17.88 6.76 19.68
C VAL A 245 -18.40 7.25 18.33
N ALA A 246 -18.07 8.49 17.98
CA ALA A 246 -18.42 9.14 16.73
C ALA A 246 -17.16 9.57 15.97
N TYR A 247 -16.86 8.85 14.88
CA TYR A 247 -15.76 9.16 13.96
C TYR A 247 -16.25 10.11 12.86
N SER A 248 -15.62 11.28 12.74
CA SER A 248 -16.11 12.38 11.90
C SER A 248 -15.03 12.91 10.96
N ASN A 249 -15.35 13.03 9.66
CA ASN A 249 -14.46 13.65 8.68
C ASN A 249 -14.47 15.17 8.86
N VAL A 250 -13.30 15.77 9.10
CA VAL A 250 -13.16 17.23 9.30
C VAL A 250 -13.24 18.03 7.99
N GLY A 251 -12.82 17.42 6.88
CA GLY A 251 -12.80 18.07 5.56
C GLY A 251 -12.98 17.08 4.42
N TYR A 252 -13.37 17.62 3.26
CA TYR A 252 -13.57 16.91 1.98
C TYR A 252 -14.64 15.78 1.96
N ASP A 253 -15.33 15.53 3.08
CA ASP A 253 -16.60 14.79 3.05
C ASP A 253 -17.71 15.72 2.53
N HIS A 254 -18.14 15.46 1.30
CA HIS A 254 -19.19 16.21 0.62
C HIS A 254 -20.58 15.53 0.73
N ILE A 255 -20.70 14.47 1.56
CA ILE A 255 -21.93 13.67 1.71
C ILE A 255 -22.48 13.81 3.13
N VAL A 256 -21.61 13.78 4.15
CA VAL A 256 -21.98 13.99 5.56
C VAL A 256 -21.08 15.03 6.20
N GLY A 257 -21.69 16.13 6.63
CA GLY A 257 -20.98 17.23 7.26
C GLY A 257 -20.35 16.86 8.61
N TRP A 258 -19.19 17.47 8.87
CA TRP A 258 -18.44 17.35 10.12
C TRP A 258 -19.34 17.56 11.34
N ARG A 259 -20.10 18.65 11.38
CA ARG A 259 -21.02 19.01 12.47
C ARG A 259 -22.06 17.92 12.80
N THR A 260 -22.69 17.33 11.79
CA THR A 260 -23.73 16.31 11.98
C THR A 260 -23.15 14.94 12.34
N SER A 261 -21.91 14.67 11.94
CA SER A 261 -21.18 13.47 12.36
C SER A 261 -20.57 13.57 13.76
N SER A 262 -20.09 14.75 14.17
CA SER A 262 -19.50 14.98 15.49
C SER A 262 -20.51 15.29 16.60
N ILE A 263 -21.80 15.48 16.27
CA ILE A 263 -22.85 15.89 17.22
C ILE A 263 -22.41 17.17 17.97
N ARG A 264 -22.23 18.26 17.23
CA ARG A 264 -21.87 19.59 17.76
C ARG A 264 -22.67 20.71 17.07
N ARG A 265 -22.62 21.92 17.61
CA ARG A 265 -23.01 23.17 16.92
C ARG A 265 -21.89 23.63 15.99
N ASN A 266 -22.20 24.52 15.04
CA ASN A 266 -21.17 25.15 14.18
C ASN A 266 -20.14 25.95 14.99
N SER A 267 -20.55 26.58 16.09
CA SER A 267 -19.69 27.35 17.00
C SER A 267 -18.79 26.47 17.88
N GLU A 268 -19.11 25.18 18.01
CA GLU A 268 -18.41 24.21 18.86
C GLU A 268 -17.41 23.34 18.06
N LEU A 269 -17.29 23.55 16.74
CA LEU A 269 -16.28 22.87 15.94
C LEU A 269 -14.88 23.38 16.33
N PRO A 270 -13.93 22.49 16.67
CA PRO A 270 -12.60 22.90 17.10
C PRO A 270 -11.86 23.61 15.96
N LYS A 271 -10.94 24.51 16.31
CA LYS A 271 -10.09 25.18 15.32
C LYS A 271 -9.02 24.21 14.84
N TRP A 272 -8.96 24.00 13.53
CA TRP A 272 -7.98 23.15 12.86
C TRP A 272 -6.54 23.50 13.29
N GLN A 273 -5.80 22.49 13.75
CA GLN A 273 -4.36 22.53 13.98
C GLN A 273 -3.73 21.32 13.30
N ASP A 274 -2.65 21.54 12.53
CA ASP A 274 -1.89 20.46 11.87
C ASP A 274 -0.99 19.67 12.86
N SER A 275 -1.53 19.31 14.03
CA SER A 275 -0.86 18.42 14.98
C SER A 275 -1.12 16.97 14.60
N LEU A 276 -0.18 16.37 13.86
CA LEU A 276 -0.23 14.95 13.52
C LEU A 276 -0.06 14.11 14.80
N ASN A 277 -1.07 13.30 15.12
CA ASN A 277 -0.95 12.30 16.18
C ASN A 277 0.02 11.19 15.71
N GLU A 278 1.21 11.10 16.33
CA GLU A 278 2.26 10.14 15.95
C GLU A 278 1.79 8.67 15.95
N LYS A 279 0.77 8.35 16.77
CA LYS A 279 0.17 7.01 16.85
C LYS A 279 -0.86 6.75 15.73
N TYR A 280 -1.48 7.82 15.22
CA TYR A 280 -2.62 7.78 14.30
C TYR A 280 -2.62 9.00 13.37
N PRO A 281 -1.88 8.98 12.25
CA PRO A 281 -1.62 10.18 11.43
C PRO A 281 -2.87 10.82 10.80
N HIS A 282 -3.99 10.09 10.76
CA HIS A 282 -5.27 10.58 10.27
C HIS A 282 -6.21 11.11 11.38
N VAL A 283 -5.93 10.87 12.66
CA VAL A 283 -6.71 11.42 13.78
C VAL A 283 -6.12 12.77 14.14
N VAL A 284 -6.94 13.82 14.03
CA VAL A 284 -6.50 15.22 14.22
C VAL A 284 -7.00 15.83 15.52
N TYR A 285 -8.07 15.29 16.10
CA TYR A 285 -8.61 15.73 17.39
C TYR A 285 -9.42 14.60 18.04
N GLU A 286 -9.40 14.53 19.37
CA GLU A 286 -10.17 13.57 20.15
C GLU A 286 -10.72 14.28 21.41
N GLU A 287 -12.01 14.13 21.67
CA GLU A 287 -12.71 14.72 22.80
C GLU A 287 -13.61 13.68 23.49
N HIS A 288 -13.52 13.56 24.82
CA HIS A 288 -14.46 12.77 25.61
C HIS A 288 -15.48 13.71 26.29
N CYS A 289 -16.65 13.87 25.69
CA CYS A 289 -17.75 14.62 26.30
C CYS A 289 -18.42 13.77 27.39
N LYS A 290 -18.52 14.29 28.62
CA LYS A 290 -19.42 13.72 29.65
C LYS A 290 -20.88 13.94 29.24
N ALA A 291 -21.80 13.15 29.80
CA ALA A 291 -23.22 13.43 29.65
C ALA A 291 -23.57 14.77 30.32
N TYR A 292 -24.46 15.55 29.71
CA TYR A 292 -25.00 16.74 30.35
C TYR A 292 -26.09 16.36 31.35
N ASP A 293 -25.95 16.83 32.59
CA ASP A 293 -27.01 16.77 33.59
C ASP A 293 -28.08 17.83 33.31
N THR A 294 -29.34 17.43 33.45
CA THR A 294 -30.52 18.22 33.05
C THR A 294 -30.69 19.54 33.81
N GLU A 295 -29.94 19.76 34.90
CA GLU A 295 -30.05 20.92 35.79
C GLU A 295 -29.21 22.14 35.35
N GLN A 296 -28.28 21.99 34.39
CA GLN A 296 -27.44 23.11 33.90
C GLN A 296 -27.91 23.73 32.58
N CYS A 297 -29.18 23.56 32.21
CA CYS A 297 -29.74 24.20 31.02
C CYS A 297 -30.25 25.61 31.33
N GLU A 298 -29.39 26.63 31.22
CA GLU A 298 -29.90 27.98 30.95
C GLU A 298 -30.70 27.93 29.64
N SER A 299 -31.99 28.24 29.72
CA SER A 299 -32.88 28.22 28.58
C SER A 299 -32.54 29.36 27.62
N VAL A 300 -31.71 29.09 26.61
CA VAL A 300 -31.55 29.98 25.46
C VAL A 300 -32.87 29.95 24.68
N VAL A 301 -33.77 30.87 25.01
CA VAL A 301 -35.04 31.06 24.31
C VAL A 301 -34.73 31.63 22.93
N ILE A 302 -34.66 30.74 21.94
CA ILE A 302 -34.62 31.14 20.53
C ILE A 302 -36.07 31.35 20.07
N GLU A 303 -36.45 32.62 19.92
CA GLU A 303 -37.72 33.05 19.32
C GLU A 303 -37.72 32.85 17.79
N ASP A 304 -37.59 31.60 17.34
CA ASP A 304 -37.78 31.23 15.93
C ASP A 304 -38.34 29.81 15.81
N GLU A 305 -39.50 29.65 15.15
CA GLU A 305 -40.07 28.34 14.80
C GLU A 305 -39.39 27.73 13.54
N GLY A 306 -38.15 28.13 13.28
CA GLY A 306 -37.36 27.73 12.14
C GLY A 306 -36.71 26.34 12.26
N PRO A 307 -36.10 25.86 11.14
CA PRO A 307 -35.42 24.56 11.09
C PRO A 307 -34.23 24.43 12.06
N ASN A 308 -33.70 25.55 12.57
CA ASN A 308 -32.60 25.57 13.54
C ASN A 308 -33.02 25.00 14.91
N LYS A 309 -34.28 25.18 15.32
CA LYS A 309 -34.80 24.68 16.62
C LYS A 309 -34.77 23.16 16.72
N LEU A 310 -35.15 22.47 15.65
CA LEU A 310 -35.15 21.01 15.58
C LEU A 310 -33.73 20.42 15.62
N GLU A 311 -32.76 21.16 15.08
CA GLU A 311 -31.35 20.78 15.09
C GLU A 311 -30.73 20.93 16.50
N GLU A 312 -31.05 22.03 17.20
CA GLU A 312 -30.67 22.24 18.60
C GLU A 312 -31.27 21.18 19.55
N GLU A 313 -32.52 20.78 19.33
CA GLU A 313 -33.14 19.64 20.04
C GLU A 313 -32.37 18.33 19.81
N LEU A 314 -31.88 18.07 18.59
CA LEU A 314 -31.10 16.87 18.25
C LEU A 314 -29.70 16.89 18.89
N VAL A 315 -28.99 18.03 18.87
CA VAL A 315 -27.68 18.19 19.53
C VAL A 315 -27.82 18.01 21.03
N THR A 316 -28.75 18.73 21.64
CA THR A 316 -28.99 18.71 23.09
C THR A 316 -29.45 17.33 23.54
N GLY A 317 -30.43 16.74 22.83
CA GLY A 317 -30.99 15.44 23.16
C GLY A 317 -29.96 14.30 23.10
N LEU A 318 -29.05 14.30 22.11
CA LEU A 318 -27.97 13.32 21.98
C LEU A 318 -26.82 13.52 22.98
N SER A 319 -26.64 14.74 23.47
CA SER A 319 -25.58 15.08 24.45
C SER A 319 -25.94 14.69 25.90
N ARG A 320 -27.18 14.21 26.13
CA ARG A 320 -27.61 13.57 27.40
C ARG A 320 -27.00 12.18 27.67
N VAL A 321 -26.08 11.73 26.81
CA VAL A 321 -25.20 10.57 27.04
C VAL A 321 -23.76 10.96 26.68
N SER A 322 -22.78 10.34 27.33
CA SER A 322 -21.37 10.59 27.01
C SER A 322 -21.03 10.12 25.60
N TRP A 323 -20.16 10.85 24.91
CA TRP A 323 -19.65 10.52 23.58
C TRP A 323 -18.15 10.78 23.52
N GLU A 324 -17.42 9.85 22.93
CA GLU A 324 -16.08 10.09 22.42
C GLU A 324 -16.18 10.56 20.97
N LYS A 325 -15.71 11.77 20.70
CA LYS A 325 -15.75 12.41 19.38
C LYS A 325 -14.33 12.35 18.82
N VAL A 326 -14.12 11.48 17.82
CA VAL A 326 -12.82 11.30 17.17
C VAL A 326 -12.89 11.92 15.78
N GLU A 327 -12.01 12.88 15.54
CA GLU A 327 -11.98 13.63 14.29
C GLU A 327 -10.86 13.14 13.40
N VAL A 328 -11.18 12.91 12.14
CA VAL A 328 -10.25 12.35 11.17
C VAL A 328 -10.14 13.22 9.92
N SER A 329 -8.97 13.19 9.29
CA SER A 329 -8.71 13.95 8.08
C SER A 329 -7.87 13.20 7.04
N PHE A 330 -8.23 13.49 5.80
CA PHE A 330 -7.60 13.00 4.57
C PHE A 330 -7.10 14.18 3.73
N HIS A 331 -6.77 15.33 4.33
CA HIS A 331 -6.32 16.52 3.58
C HIS A 331 -5.05 16.27 2.73
N SER A 332 -4.17 15.37 3.18
CA SER A 332 -2.97 14.87 2.49
C SER A 332 -3.27 13.80 1.43
N SER A 333 -4.51 13.30 1.34
CA SER A 333 -4.93 12.25 0.41
C SER A 333 -4.99 12.74 -1.02
N LYS A 334 -4.52 11.90 -1.96
CA LYS A 334 -4.75 12.11 -3.40
C LYS A 334 -6.21 11.85 -3.81
N LEU A 335 -6.98 11.17 -2.95
CA LEU A 335 -8.39 10.81 -3.14
C LEU A 335 -9.31 11.55 -2.17
N LYS A 336 -8.92 12.74 -1.69
CA LYS A 336 -9.67 13.51 -0.67
C LYS A 336 -11.17 13.71 -0.96
N SER A 337 -11.58 13.81 -2.24
CA SER A 337 -13.00 13.87 -2.64
C SER A 337 -13.82 12.60 -2.32
N ALA A 338 -13.16 11.50 -1.95
CA ALA A 338 -13.73 10.24 -1.49
C ALA A 338 -13.59 10.02 0.04
N ALA A 339 -13.31 11.07 0.83
CA ALA A 339 -13.15 11.00 2.29
C ALA A 339 -14.28 10.22 3.00
N HIS A 340 -15.52 10.36 2.50
CA HIS A 340 -16.69 9.64 3.01
C HIS A 340 -16.55 8.10 2.96
N SER A 341 -15.84 7.55 1.98
CA SER A 341 -15.64 6.10 1.79
C SER A 341 -14.25 5.63 2.21
N LEU A 342 -13.26 6.53 2.22
CA LEU A 342 -11.89 6.28 2.71
C LEU A 342 -11.90 5.87 4.20
N ILE A 343 -12.71 6.55 5.02
CA ILE A 343 -12.87 6.29 6.46
C ILE A 343 -13.36 4.86 6.78
N GLN A 344 -14.05 4.20 5.82
CA GLN A 344 -14.57 2.83 5.94
C GLN A 344 -13.64 1.78 5.30
N VAL A 345 -12.76 2.18 4.38
CA VAL A 345 -11.99 1.27 3.50
C VAL A 345 -12.89 0.36 2.65
N LYS A 346 -13.89 0.96 1.99
CA LYS A 346 -14.86 0.23 1.16
C LYS A 346 -14.25 -0.62 0.03
N ASP A 347 -13.22 -0.12 -0.66
CA ASP A 347 -12.48 -0.86 -1.67
C ASP A 347 -11.01 -0.99 -1.21
N PRO A 348 -10.47 -2.21 -1.10
CA PRO A 348 -9.13 -2.42 -0.57
C PRO A 348 -7.98 -1.91 -1.46
N LEU A 349 -8.21 -1.70 -2.75
CA LEU A 349 -7.21 -1.21 -3.72
C LEU A 349 -7.31 0.30 -3.89
N VAL A 350 -8.52 0.87 -3.87
CA VAL A 350 -8.76 2.31 -4.04
C VAL A 350 -8.61 3.06 -2.71
N HIS A 351 -9.13 2.54 -1.61
CA HIS A 351 -9.12 3.21 -0.30
C HIS A 351 -7.93 2.80 0.58
N PHE A 352 -6.76 2.57 -0.03
CA PHE A 352 -5.58 2.05 0.67
C PHE A 352 -5.08 2.98 1.79
N GLU A 353 -5.29 4.28 1.71
CA GLU A 353 -4.89 5.25 2.75
C GLU A 353 -5.74 5.14 4.03
N GLY A 354 -6.96 4.59 3.97
CA GLY A 354 -7.75 4.27 5.18
C GLY A 354 -7.32 2.98 5.89
N LYS A 355 -6.43 2.19 5.28
CA LYS A 355 -6.00 0.89 5.80
C LYS A 355 -4.91 0.99 6.84
N SER A 356 -5.14 0.34 7.97
CA SER A 356 -4.04 -0.25 8.72
C SER A 356 -3.71 -1.61 8.10
N TYR A 357 -2.69 -1.68 7.26
CA TYR A 357 -2.08 -2.95 6.88
C TYR A 357 -1.13 -3.41 7.99
N ASP A 358 -1.68 -3.88 9.12
CA ASP A 358 -0.92 -4.73 10.05
C ASP A 358 -1.79 -5.40 11.11
N ALA A 359 -1.84 -6.73 11.07
CA ALA A 359 -2.04 -7.61 12.22
C ALA A 359 -1.70 -9.06 11.84
N PRO A 360 -1.06 -9.88 12.70
CA PRO A 360 -0.41 -9.55 13.97
C PRO A 360 1.12 -9.74 13.89
N LYS A 361 1.91 -8.66 13.88
CA LYS A 361 3.37 -8.70 14.14
C LYS A 361 4.07 -7.33 14.35
N SER A 362 3.46 -6.19 14.02
CA SER A 362 3.89 -4.87 14.50
C SER A 362 2.79 -4.18 15.34
N PRO A 363 3.12 -3.25 16.26
CA PRO A 363 2.13 -2.56 17.11
C PRO A 363 1.63 -1.21 16.54
N PHE A 364 2.00 -0.82 15.32
CA PHE A 364 1.69 0.50 14.74
C PHE A 364 0.43 0.47 13.88
N PHE A 365 -0.68 0.97 14.44
CA PHE A 365 -1.99 1.02 13.78
C PHE A 365 -2.16 2.29 12.92
N GLY A 366 -1.52 2.34 11.75
CA GLY A 366 -1.41 3.58 10.96
C GLY A 366 -2.70 4.09 10.27
N GLY A 367 -3.71 3.25 10.03
CA GLY A 367 -4.96 3.64 9.36
C GLY A 367 -6.17 3.72 10.28
N ILE A 368 -7.24 4.41 9.86
CA ILE A 368 -8.45 4.61 10.68
C ILE A 368 -9.17 3.30 11.03
N THR A 369 -9.06 2.28 10.17
CA THR A 369 -9.45 0.90 10.53
C THR A 369 -8.78 0.47 11.84
N GLY A 370 -7.48 0.73 12.01
CA GLY A 370 -6.73 0.47 13.24
C GLY A 370 -7.19 1.29 14.47
N VAL A 371 -7.59 2.55 14.27
CA VAL A 371 -8.16 3.39 15.36
C VAL A 371 -9.50 2.81 15.84
N VAL A 372 -10.39 2.48 14.90
CA VAL A 372 -11.69 1.84 15.17
C VAL A 372 -11.49 0.45 15.79
N PHE A 373 -10.44 -0.28 15.39
CA PHE A 373 -10.08 -1.57 15.97
C PHE A 373 -9.50 -1.47 17.39
N MET A 374 -8.71 -0.46 17.76
CA MET A 374 -8.37 -0.25 19.17
C MET A 374 -9.60 0.11 20.00
N THR A 375 -10.54 0.88 19.44
CA THR A 375 -11.79 1.22 20.13
C THR A 375 -12.61 -0.01 20.50
N LEU A 376 -12.69 -0.99 19.59
CA LEU A 376 -13.30 -2.30 19.86
C LEU A 376 -12.40 -3.19 20.75
N GLY A 377 -11.09 -3.23 20.51
CA GLY A 377 -10.13 -4.11 21.18
C GLY A 377 -9.93 -3.83 22.67
N CYS A 378 -9.86 -2.55 23.07
CA CYS A 378 -9.78 -2.12 24.48
C CYS A 378 -11.06 -2.39 25.28
N SER A 379 -12.12 -2.90 24.64
CA SER A 379 -13.39 -3.29 25.27
C SER A 379 -13.46 -4.81 25.51
N VAL A 380 -12.61 -5.59 24.84
CA VAL A 380 -12.53 -7.05 24.95
C VAL A 380 -11.55 -7.50 26.06
N HIS A 381 -10.70 -6.59 26.57
CA HIS A 381 -9.81 -6.80 27.71
C HIS A 381 -9.76 -5.57 28.62
N GLU A 382 -9.60 -5.79 29.93
CA GLU A 382 -9.46 -4.73 30.92
C GLU A 382 -8.23 -3.85 30.66
N HIS A 383 -8.42 -2.54 30.82
CA HIS A 383 -7.51 -1.49 30.38
C HIS A 383 -6.06 -1.67 30.87
N ALA A 384 -5.89 -2.15 32.11
CA ALA A 384 -4.59 -2.29 32.76
C ALA A 384 -3.71 -3.37 32.10
N ILE A 385 -4.23 -4.55 31.80
CA ILE A 385 -3.42 -5.70 31.35
C ILE A 385 -2.97 -5.53 29.88
N PHE A 386 -3.73 -4.80 29.06
CA PHE A 386 -3.33 -4.49 27.69
C PHE A 386 -2.21 -3.45 27.63
N MET A 387 -2.28 -2.40 28.46
CA MET A 387 -1.23 -1.40 28.58
C MET A 387 0.03 -1.97 29.26
N ASP A 388 -0.10 -2.73 30.34
CA ASP A 388 1.06 -3.28 31.08
C ASP A 388 1.82 -4.36 30.26
N ARG A 389 1.12 -5.14 29.42
CA ARG A 389 1.80 -5.99 28.42
C ARG A 389 2.44 -5.20 27.27
N MET A 390 2.03 -3.95 27.02
CA MET A 390 2.73 -3.03 26.13
C MET A 390 3.94 -2.39 26.83
N GLU A 391 3.82 -1.90 28.06
CA GLU A 391 4.93 -1.27 28.80
C GLU A 391 6.04 -2.26 29.17
N MET A 392 5.70 -3.48 29.61
CA MET A 392 6.72 -4.54 29.82
C MET A 392 7.41 -4.96 28.51
N ARG A 393 6.78 -4.75 27.33
CA ARG A 393 7.44 -4.92 26.03
C ARG A 393 8.28 -3.70 25.64
N GLN A 394 7.85 -2.48 25.99
CA GLN A 394 8.60 -1.24 25.74
C GLN A 394 9.92 -1.19 26.52
N ARG A 395 9.98 -1.70 27.77
CA ARG A 395 11.24 -1.75 28.56
C ARG A 395 12.34 -2.66 27.99
N LYS A 396 12.14 -3.32 26.85
CA LYS A 396 13.19 -4.03 26.08
C LYS A 396 13.31 -3.62 24.61
N GLN A 397 12.70 -2.51 24.17
CA GLN A 397 12.80 -2.03 22.79
C GLN A 397 13.40 -0.62 22.70
N LEU A 398 14.72 -0.56 22.41
CA LEU A 398 15.33 0.64 21.87
C LEU A 398 14.61 1.02 20.56
N HIS A 399 14.21 2.29 20.46
CA HIS A 399 13.28 2.77 19.44
C HIS A 399 13.91 2.84 18.04
N TRP A 400 13.38 2.05 17.10
CA TRP A 400 13.58 2.24 15.67
C TRP A 400 12.45 3.09 15.08
N ARG A 401 12.72 4.39 14.85
CA ARG A 401 11.80 5.29 14.13
C ARG A 401 11.60 4.79 12.70
N HIS A 402 10.37 4.73 12.22
CA HIS A 402 10.13 4.51 10.79
C HIS A 402 10.43 5.78 10.01
N ASN A 403 11.22 5.65 8.94
CA ASN A 403 11.68 6.78 8.15
C ASN A 403 10.55 7.34 7.28
N HIS A 404 10.02 8.50 7.64
CA HIS A 404 9.93 9.56 6.62
C HIS A 404 11.35 9.85 6.11
N PRO A 405 11.54 10.28 4.85
CA PRO A 405 12.84 10.81 4.42
C PRO A 405 13.22 11.91 5.41
N ILE A 406 14.41 11.80 6.00
CA ILE A 406 14.88 12.74 7.02
C ILE A 406 15.22 14.03 6.27
N ARG A 407 14.22 14.91 6.13
CA ARG A 407 14.47 16.33 5.91
C ARG A 407 15.24 16.82 7.12
N ALA A 408 16.55 17.01 6.94
CA ALA A 408 17.38 17.63 7.94
C ALA A 408 16.90 19.08 8.14
N GLN A 409 16.05 19.29 9.14
CA GLN A 409 15.86 20.61 9.71
C GLN A 409 17.15 20.95 10.46
N ASN A 410 18.06 21.66 9.79
CA ASN A 410 19.22 22.23 10.46
C ASN A 410 18.74 23.18 11.54
N SER A 411 18.94 22.78 12.80
CA SER A 411 18.83 23.68 13.93
C SER A 411 19.86 24.80 13.79
N ASN A 412 19.38 26.04 13.75
CA ASN A 412 20.19 27.26 13.88
C ASN A 412 21.26 27.49 12.79
N HIS A 413 20.84 27.63 11.53
CA HIS A 413 21.24 28.78 10.69
C HIS A 413 20.43 28.80 9.38
N THR A 414 19.71 29.88 9.11
CA THR A 414 19.00 30.09 7.84
C THR A 414 19.97 30.54 6.75
N ILE A 415 20.57 29.57 6.06
CA ILE A 415 21.14 29.77 4.73
C ILE A 415 20.28 28.93 3.79
N ASP A 416 19.65 29.58 2.81
CA ASP A 416 18.99 28.87 1.71
C ASP A 416 20.05 28.39 0.73
N ASP A 417 20.55 27.17 0.94
CA ASP A 417 21.50 26.51 0.02
C ASP A 417 20.89 26.30 -1.39
N GLY A 418 19.57 26.45 -1.50
CA GLY A 418 18.78 26.38 -2.71
C GLY A 418 18.45 24.96 -3.17
N PHE A 419 18.98 23.90 -2.54
CA PHE A 419 18.77 22.51 -2.95
C PHE A 419 18.22 21.63 -1.83
N GLU A 420 17.49 20.58 -2.21
CA GLU A 420 16.92 19.61 -1.25
C GLU A 420 17.82 18.38 -1.11
N LEU A 421 18.24 18.04 0.12
CA LEU A 421 18.99 16.82 0.42
C LEU A 421 18.03 15.69 0.80
N GLU A 422 17.94 14.65 -0.04
CA GLU A 422 17.28 13.39 0.30
C GLU A 422 18.27 12.48 1.05
N ASP A 423 18.36 12.68 2.37
CA ASP A 423 19.38 12.03 3.20
C ASP A 423 19.03 10.59 3.64
N VAL A 424 20.07 9.84 4.01
CA VAL A 424 19.99 8.47 4.51
C VAL A 424 19.96 8.39 6.04
N PRO A 425 19.24 7.43 6.63
CA PRO A 425 19.24 7.20 8.08
C PRO A 425 20.64 6.93 8.65
N HIS A 426 20.90 7.44 9.85
CA HIS A 426 22.13 7.23 10.60
C HIS A 426 21.81 6.73 12.00
N LEU A 427 22.66 5.86 12.57
CA LEU A 427 22.37 5.20 13.87
C LEU A 427 22.17 6.19 15.02
N THR A 428 22.86 7.34 15.00
CA THR A 428 22.68 8.41 16.01
C THR A 428 21.27 9.02 16.02
N ASN A 429 20.48 8.85 14.95
CA ASN A 429 19.10 9.33 14.88
C ASN A 429 18.14 8.49 15.76
N PHE A 430 18.63 7.33 16.21
CA PHE A 430 17.96 6.35 17.07
C PHE A 430 18.69 6.19 18.42
N LEU A 431 20.01 6.34 18.42
CA LEU A 431 20.92 6.14 19.55
C LEU A 431 21.80 7.39 19.74
N PRO A 432 21.32 8.46 20.40
CA PRO A 432 22.02 9.75 20.45
C PRO A 432 23.40 9.68 21.10
N ASP A 433 23.57 8.83 22.13
CA ASP A 433 24.81 8.66 22.89
C ASP A 433 25.74 7.57 22.32
N LEU A 434 25.57 7.18 21.05
CA LEU A 434 26.37 6.12 20.43
C LEU A 434 27.85 6.54 20.31
N PRO A 435 28.81 5.78 20.87
CA PRO A 435 30.22 6.12 20.79
C PRO A 435 30.71 6.09 19.34
N SER A 436 31.67 6.96 19.04
CA SER A 436 32.37 6.97 17.76
C SER A 436 33.87 6.77 17.95
N TYR A 437 34.48 6.07 17.00
CA TYR A 437 35.87 5.67 17.01
C TYR A 437 36.61 6.30 15.81
N PRO A 438 37.92 6.57 15.90
CA PRO A 438 38.70 6.95 14.72
C PRO A 438 38.70 5.79 13.71
N ASN A 439 38.48 6.08 12.43
CA ASN A 439 38.45 5.04 11.40
C ASN A 439 39.81 4.29 11.32
N PRO A 440 39.85 2.94 11.36
CA PRO A 440 41.09 2.16 11.23
C PRO A 440 41.95 2.53 10.02
N LEU A 441 41.34 3.03 8.95
CA LEU A 441 42.02 3.52 7.74
C LEU A 441 43.04 4.65 8.01
N HIS A 442 42.94 5.41 9.10
CA HIS A 442 43.99 6.36 9.53
C HIS A 442 45.36 5.70 9.72
N ARG A 443 45.39 4.41 10.06
CA ARG A 443 46.62 3.61 10.26
C ARG A 443 46.98 2.76 9.04
N SER A 444 46.16 2.78 7.98
CA SER A 444 46.40 1.98 6.77
C SER A 444 47.44 2.65 5.88
N GLN A 445 48.55 1.95 5.61
CA GLN A 445 49.62 2.42 4.73
C GLN A 445 49.12 2.78 3.32
N ALA A 446 48.10 2.07 2.82
CA ALA A 446 47.51 2.33 1.51
C ALA A 446 46.74 3.66 1.45
N TYR A 447 46.11 4.06 2.55
CA TYR A 447 45.33 5.30 2.63
C TYR A 447 46.12 6.49 3.19
N ALA A 448 47.22 6.26 3.91
CA ALA A 448 48.08 7.32 4.45
C ALA A 448 48.74 8.21 3.37
N ILE A 449 48.86 7.73 2.12
CA ILE A 449 49.46 8.45 0.99
C ILE A 449 48.44 9.39 0.30
N VAL A 450 47.14 9.21 0.55
CA VAL A 450 46.07 9.94 -0.15
C VAL A 450 45.77 11.27 0.55
N LYS A 451 46.03 12.40 -0.13
CA LYS A 451 45.85 13.76 0.44
C LYS A 451 44.43 14.10 0.94
N LYS A 452 43.41 13.36 0.48
CA LYS A 452 42.01 13.46 0.95
C LYS A 452 41.40 12.05 1.00
N THR A 453 41.81 11.29 2.00
CA THR A 453 41.32 9.92 2.28
C THR A 453 39.83 9.88 2.59
N PHE A 454 39.36 10.78 3.45
CA PHE A 454 38.00 10.76 3.96
C PHE A 454 37.08 11.71 3.20
N VAL A 455 35.82 11.29 3.07
CA VAL A 455 34.72 12.06 2.51
C VAL A 455 34.07 12.87 3.64
N SER A 456 33.90 14.18 3.42
CA SER A 456 33.19 15.04 4.38
C SER A 456 31.76 14.53 4.61
N PRO A 457 31.20 14.61 5.83
CA PRO A 457 29.77 14.41 6.03
C PRO A 457 28.95 15.25 5.04
N GLU A 458 29.32 16.53 4.86
CA GLU A 458 28.62 17.51 4.01
C GLU A 458 28.84 17.35 2.49
N ASP A 459 29.64 16.37 2.05
CA ASP A 459 29.78 16.11 0.61
C ASP A 459 28.47 15.54 0.06
N VAL A 460 27.84 16.27 -0.87
CA VAL A 460 26.60 15.86 -1.56
C VAL A 460 26.80 15.71 -3.07
N VAL A 461 25.94 14.91 -3.70
CA VAL A 461 25.93 14.59 -5.13
C VAL A 461 24.57 15.01 -5.71
N ALA A 462 24.58 15.93 -6.67
CA ALA A 462 23.37 16.37 -7.36
C ALA A 462 22.75 15.22 -8.17
N HIS A 463 21.43 15.04 -8.07
CA HIS A 463 20.66 14.10 -8.91
C HIS A 463 20.56 14.59 -10.36
N LYS A 464 20.38 15.91 -10.56
CA LYS A 464 20.33 16.53 -11.88
C LYS A 464 21.40 17.60 -12.00
N ILE A 465 22.39 17.36 -12.86
CA ILE A 465 23.42 18.34 -13.23
C ILE A 465 23.04 19.21 -14.43
N VAL A 466 22.05 18.77 -15.23
CA VAL A 466 21.46 19.56 -16.33
C VAL A 466 20.09 20.06 -15.89
N VAL A 467 19.95 21.38 -15.79
CA VAL A 467 18.76 22.10 -15.35
C VAL A 467 18.54 23.34 -16.23
N GLN A 468 17.33 23.90 -16.24
CA GLN A 468 17.09 25.19 -16.90
C GLN A 468 17.63 26.32 -16.03
N LYS A 469 18.08 27.43 -16.64
CA LYS A 469 18.72 28.55 -15.92
C LYS A 469 17.90 29.08 -14.74
N ASN A 470 16.58 29.06 -14.85
CA ASN A 470 15.65 29.60 -13.86
C ASN A 470 14.85 28.51 -13.12
N SER A 471 15.11 27.22 -13.35
CA SER A 471 14.43 26.14 -12.60
C SER A 471 15.03 25.97 -11.21
N PRO A 472 14.23 25.60 -10.18
CA PRO A 472 14.74 25.37 -8.84
C PRO A 472 15.85 24.31 -8.83
N ARG A 473 16.87 24.54 -8.01
CA ARG A 473 17.97 23.60 -7.76
C ARG A 473 17.38 22.32 -7.17
N GLY A 474 17.80 21.18 -7.72
CA GLY A 474 17.12 19.90 -7.52
C GLY A 474 17.59 19.09 -6.30
N VAL A 475 17.09 17.86 -6.22
CA VAL A 475 17.47 16.85 -5.22
C VAL A 475 18.97 16.53 -5.26
N HIS A 476 19.56 16.36 -4.09
CA HIS A 476 20.92 15.87 -3.86
C HIS A 476 20.91 14.65 -2.93
N PHE A 477 21.95 13.82 -3.00
CA PHE A 477 22.18 12.64 -2.15
C PHE A 477 23.54 12.74 -1.45
N ARG A 478 23.70 12.10 -0.29
CA ARG A 478 24.98 12.15 0.44
C ARG A 478 26.05 11.31 -0.27
N ARG A 479 27.27 11.84 -0.42
CA ARG A 479 28.38 11.18 -1.13
C ARG A 479 28.85 9.94 -0.38
N ALA A 480 29.01 8.82 -1.09
CA ALA A 480 29.53 7.58 -0.53
C ALA A 480 31.06 7.62 -0.37
N GLY A 481 31.57 6.87 0.61
CA GLY A 481 33.01 6.73 0.88
C GLY A 481 33.35 6.76 2.37
N PRO A 482 34.62 6.50 2.73
CA PRO A 482 35.05 6.38 4.12
C PRO A 482 34.89 7.71 4.86
N ARG A 483 34.36 7.66 6.09
CA ARG A 483 34.30 8.78 7.02
C ARG A 483 35.49 8.75 7.98
N GLU A 484 35.88 9.89 8.51
CA GLU A 484 37.00 10.02 9.45
C GLU A 484 36.74 9.28 10.79
N ARG A 485 35.47 9.19 11.17
CA ARG A 485 34.98 8.45 12.34
C ARG A 485 34.02 7.34 11.92
N VAL A 486 33.99 6.27 12.72
CA VAL A 486 33.11 5.09 12.57
C VAL A 486 32.34 4.86 13.87
N TYR A 487 31.21 4.16 13.79
CA TYR A 487 30.33 3.89 14.94
C TYR A 487 30.29 2.40 15.34
N PHE A 488 31.12 1.58 14.71
CA PHE A 488 31.36 0.20 15.07
C PHE A 488 32.84 -0.03 15.35
N ASN A 489 33.15 -0.67 16.47
CA ASN A 489 34.46 -1.26 16.73
C ASN A 489 34.56 -2.62 16.01
N SER A 490 35.75 -2.96 15.49
CA SER A 490 35.93 -4.11 14.59
C SER A 490 35.63 -5.46 15.24
N GLU A 491 36.01 -5.60 16.51
CA GLU A 491 35.79 -6.79 17.35
C GLU A 491 34.30 -7.00 17.72
N GLU A 492 33.48 -5.95 17.63
CA GLU A 492 32.06 -5.97 17.95
C GLU A 492 31.19 -6.27 16.72
N VAL A 493 31.72 -6.18 15.49
CA VAL A 493 30.95 -6.41 14.27
C VAL A 493 30.76 -7.91 14.02
N ARG A 494 29.50 -8.34 14.00
CA ARG A 494 29.08 -9.59 13.37
C ARG A 494 28.28 -9.28 12.13
N ALA A 495 28.93 -9.38 10.99
CA ALA A 495 28.37 -9.06 9.69
C ALA A 495 27.69 -10.29 9.04
N CYS A 496 26.65 -10.02 8.26
CA CYS A 496 25.84 -11.04 7.60
C CYS A 496 25.63 -10.65 6.12
N ILE A 497 25.93 -11.56 5.19
CA ILE A 497 25.73 -11.36 3.75
C ILE A 497 24.66 -12.35 3.25
N VAL A 498 23.69 -11.86 2.48
CA VAL A 498 22.64 -12.69 1.86
C VAL A 498 22.42 -12.31 0.40
N THR A 499 22.26 -13.31 -0.48
CA THR A 499 21.93 -13.09 -1.90
C THR A 499 20.53 -13.61 -2.23
N CYS A 500 19.68 -12.75 -2.79
CA CYS A 500 18.26 -13.03 -3.05
C CYS A 500 17.86 -12.70 -4.50
N GLY A 501 16.79 -13.35 -4.98
CA GLY A 501 16.26 -13.17 -6.33
C GLY A 501 16.97 -14.04 -7.39
N GLY A 502 16.93 -13.60 -8.64
CA GLY A 502 17.58 -14.31 -9.76
C GLY A 502 19.04 -13.89 -9.93
N LEU A 503 19.88 -14.80 -10.46
CA LEU A 503 21.31 -14.57 -10.68
C LEU A 503 21.60 -13.36 -11.60
N CYS A 504 22.74 -12.73 -11.39
CA CYS A 504 23.31 -11.65 -12.19
C CYS A 504 24.83 -11.80 -12.18
N PRO A 505 25.56 -11.47 -13.27
CA PRO A 505 27.01 -11.38 -13.22
C PRO A 505 27.47 -10.41 -12.13
N GLY A 506 28.58 -10.72 -11.46
CA GLY A 506 29.16 -9.87 -10.40
C GLY A 506 28.65 -10.10 -8.97
N ILE A 507 27.64 -10.93 -8.72
CA ILE A 507 27.18 -11.22 -7.33
C ILE A 507 28.34 -11.77 -6.47
N ASN A 508 29.10 -12.75 -6.97
CA ASN A 508 30.29 -13.26 -6.28
C ASN A 508 31.37 -12.18 -6.06
N THR A 509 31.53 -11.24 -6.99
CA THR A 509 32.44 -10.11 -6.83
C THR A 509 31.98 -9.21 -5.68
N VAL A 510 30.69 -8.86 -5.60
CA VAL A 510 30.14 -8.07 -4.48
C VAL A 510 30.34 -8.79 -3.14
N ILE A 511 30.08 -10.11 -3.05
CA ILE A 511 30.33 -10.89 -1.83
C ILE A 511 31.81 -10.80 -1.42
N ARG A 512 32.73 -11.06 -2.38
CA ARG A 512 34.17 -11.01 -2.13
C ARG A 512 34.61 -9.65 -1.60
N GLU A 513 34.17 -8.57 -2.24
CA GLU A 513 34.62 -7.21 -1.93
C GLU A 513 34.03 -6.68 -0.62
N ILE A 514 32.83 -7.14 -0.21
CA ILE A 514 32.31 -6.88 1.14
C ILE A 514 33.16 -7.62 2.19
N VAL A 515 33.46 -8.90 2.00
CA VAL A 515 34.26 -9.71 2.94
C VAL A 515 35.69 -9.18 3.06
N CYS A 516 36.36 -8.95 1.93
CA CYS A 516 37.70 -8.36 1.90
C CYS A 516 37.70 -6.93 2.45
N GLY A 517 36.65 -6.14 2.21
CA GLY A 517 36.54 -4.79 2.74
C GLY A 517 36.39 -4.76 4.25
N LEU A 518 35.47 -5.54 4.81
CA LEU A 518 35.29 -5.71 6.25
C LEU A 518 36.57 -6.20 6.93
N ASN A 519 37.21 -7.22 6.38
CA ASN A 519 38.41 -7.80 6.99
C ASN A 519 39.66 -6.93 6.82
N TYR A 520 40.05 -6.59 5.59
CA TYR A 520 41.33 -5.91 5.33
C TYR A 520 41.31 -4.40 5.60
N MET A 521 40.17 -3.72 5.48
CA MET A 521 40.09 -2.27 5.75
C MET A 521 39.67 -1.96 7.18
N TYR A 522 38.87 -2.83 7.80
CA TYR A 522 38.24 -2.59 9.09
C TYR A 522 38.56 -3.60 10.18
N GLY A 523 39.25 -4.71 9.89
CA GLY A 523 39.65 -5.70 10.91
C GLY A 523 38.50 -6.57 11.44
N VAL A 524 37.41 -6.73 10.66
CA VAL A 524 36.27 -7.56 11.04
C VAL A 524 36.48 -9.01 10.59
N ASP A 525 36.51 -9.94 11.54
CA ASP A 525 36.70 -11.38 11.29
C ASP A 525 35.39 -12.20 11.30
N ASP A 526 34.34 -11.72 11.98
CA ASP A 526 33.08 -12.43 12.13
C ASP A 526 32.07 -12.07 11.03
N ILE A 527 32.18 -12.76 9.89
CA ILE A 527 31.37 -12.53 8.69
C ILE A 527 30.66 -13.82 8.28
N LEU A 528 29.33 -13.80 8.31
CA LEU A 528 28.46 -14.92 8.01
C LEU A 528 27.79 -14.77 6.64
N GLY A 529 27.74 -15.86 5.87
CA GLY A 529 26.93 -15.99 4.67
C GLY A 529 25.64 -16.76 4.96
N ILE A 530 24.49 -16.19 4.61
CA ILE A 530 23.18 -16.85 4.74
C ILE A 530 22.84 -17.58 3.46
N GLU A 531 22.66 -18.90 3.55
CA GLU A 531 22.44 -19.73 2.36
C GLU A 531 21.00 -19.74 1.87
N GLY A 532 20.80 -19.58 0.56
CA GLY A 532 19.48 -19.75 -0.06
C GLY A 532 18.52 -18.57 0.14
N GLY A 533 19.04 -17.35 0.13
CA GLY A 533 18.25 -16.11 0.21
C GLY A 533 17.55 -15.91 1.55
N TYR A 534 16.43 -15.17 1.56
CA TYR A 534 15.71 -14.85 2.80
C TYR A 534 15.21 -16.10 3.56
N ARG A 535 14.96 -17.21 2.86
CA ARG A 535 14.60 -18.48 3.50
C ARG A 535 15.74 -19.07 4.33
N GLY A 536 16.99 -18.72 4.03
CA GLY A 536 18.17 -19.14 4.78
C GLY A 536 18.10 -18.74 6.25
N PHE A 537 17.60 -17.53 6.55
CA PHE A 537 17.41 -17.06 7.92
C PHE A 537 16.52 -17.99 8.76
N TYR A 538 15.57 -18.70 8.15
CA TYR A 538 14.67 -19.60 8.89
C TYR A 538 15.37 -20.86 9.42
N SER A 539 16.63 -21.09 9.04
CA SER A 539 17.44 -22.25 9.40
C SER A 539 18.79 -21.78 9.96
N LYS A 540 19.44 -22.58 10.80
CA LYS A 540 20.80 -22.27 11.31
C LYS A 540 21.91 -22.49 10.26
N ASN A 541 21.57 -22.64 8.98
CA ASN A 541 22.54 -22.87 7.92
C ASN A 541 23.26 -21.55 7.56
N THR A 542 24.50 -21.43 8.02
CA THR A 542 25.40 -20.32 7.71
C THR A 542 26.77 -20.81 7.26
N MET A 543 27.40 -20.07 6.36
CA MET A 543 28.78 -20.29 5.92
C MET A 543 29.69 -19.21 6.52
N GLN A 544 30.81 -19.58 7.16
CA GLN A 544 31.80 -18.56 7.54
C GLN A 544 32.49 -18.01 6.28
N LEU A 545 32.49 -16.70 6.14
CA LEU A 545 33.15 -15.99 5.06
C LEU A 545 34.45 -15.37 5.56
N MET A 546 35.56 -15.77 4.95
CA MET A 546 36.89 -15.24 5.21
C MET A 546 37.51 -14.85 3.88
N PRO A 547 38.49 -13.93 3.81
CA PRO A 547 39.16 -13.59 2.55
C PRO A 547 39.71 -14.82 1.80
N LYS A 548 40.17 -15.84 2.55
CA LYS A 548 40.60 -17.14 2.01
C LYS A 548 39.46 -17.93 1.33
N THR A 549 38.24 -17.91 1.86
CA THR A 549 37.10 -18.64 1.26
C THR A 549 36.49 -17.91 0.06
N VAL A 550 36.64 -16.58 -0.01
CA VAL A 550 36.15 -15.76 -1.13
C VAL A 550 37.21 -15.39 -2.18
N ASN A 551 38.47 -15.83 -2.03
CA ASN A 551 39.58 -15.31 -2.83
C ASN A 551 39.32 -15.30 -4.35
N ASP A 552 38.86 -16.43 -4.90
CA ASP A 552 38.70 -16.66 -6.34
C ASP A 552 37.24 -16.65 -6.82
N ILE A 553 36.26 -16.37 -5.96
CA ILE A 553 34.85 -16.51 -6.32
C ILE A 553 34.41 -15.51 -7.40
N HIS A 554 35.07 -14.34 -7.48
CA HIS A 554 34.88 -13.32 -8.52
C HIS A 554 35.14 -13.83 -9.95
N LYS A 555 35.93 -14.91 -10.11
CA LYS A 555 36.19 -15.56 -11.40
C LYS A 555 35.03 -16.47 -11.86
N ARG A 556 34.00 -16.63 -11.03
CA ARG A 556 32.86 -17.53 -11.25
C ARG A 556 31.57 -16.73 -11.26
N GLY A 557 30.68 -17.02 -12.21
CA GLY A 557 29.32 -16.49 -12.18
C GLY A 557 28.44 -17.14 -11.09
N GLY A 558 27.22 -16.63 -10.96
CA GLY A 558 26.27 -17.06 -9.93
C GLY A 558 26.60 -16.52 -8.52
N THR A 559 26.25 -17.28 -7.48
CA THR A 559 26.48 -16.95 -6.06
C THR A 559 26.93 -18.18 -5.28
N ILE A 560 27.99 -18.07 -4.47
CA ILE A 560 28.42 -19.14 -3.55
C ILE A 560 27.40 -19.40 -2.43
N LEU A 561 26.55 -18.43 -2.08
CA LEU A 561 25.57 -18.54 -1.01
C LEU A 561 24.26 -19.20 -1.46
N ARG A 562 24.12 -19.57 -2.74
CA ARG A 562 22.82 -19.91 -3.37
C ARG A 562 21.83 -18.73 -3.26
N THR A 563 20.67 -18.83 -3.89
CA THR A 563 19.65 -17.76 -3.85
C THR A 563 18.24 -18.34 -3.92
N SER A 564 17.26 -17.63 -3.37
CA SER A 564 15.84 -17.95 -3.50
C SER A 564 15.03 -16.76 -4.03
N ARG A 565 13.89 -17.07 -4.66
CA ARG A 565 12.78 -16.11 -4.82
C ARG A 565 11.83 -16.22 -3.63
N GLY A 566 11.28 -15.08 -3.22
CA GLY A 566 10.34 -14.97 -2.11
C GLY A 566 10.91 -15.40 -0.76
N GLY A 567 10.00 -15.71 0.16
CA GLY A 567 10.36 -16.16 1.51
C GLY A 567 10.93 -15.07 2.40
N HIS A 568 10.40 -13.85 2.31
CA HIS A 568 10.60 -12.81 3.30
C HIS A 568 9.51 -12.91 4.38
N ASP A 569 9.90 -13.19 5.63
CA ASP A 569 9.08 -13.04 6.85
C ASP A 569 9.92 -12.22 7.81
N THR A 570 9.59 -10.93 7.92
CA THR A 570 10.39 -9.93 8.64
C THR A 570 10.74 -10.38 10.05
N ASN A 571 9.83 -11.08 10.71
CA ASN A 571 9.98 -11.49 12.10
C ASN A 571 10.95 -12.65 12.20
N LYS A 572 10.76 -13.72 11.42
CA LYS A 572 11.74 -14.83 11.39
C LYS A 572 13.14 -14.38 11.02
N ILE A 573 13.27 -13.38 10.16
CA ILE A 573 14.55 -12.77 9.78
C ILE A 573 15.13 -11.99 10.95
N VAL A 574 14.36 -11.08 11.57
CA VAL A 574 14.78 -10.26 12.73
C VAL A 574 15.11 -11.13 13.94
N ASP A 575 14.25 -12.09 14.29
CA ASP A 575 14.47 -13.08 15.36
C ASP A 575 15.82 -13.79 15.14
N ASN A 576 16.11 -14.24 13.92
CA ASN A 576 17.38 -14.92 13.61
C ASN A 576 18.60 -13.99 13.51
N ILE A 577 18.41 -12.69 13.23
CA ILE A 577 19.46 -11.67 13.34
C ILE A 577 19.79 -11.46 14.83
N GLN A 578 18.78 -11.33 15.68
CA GLN A 578 18.91 -11.15 17.12
C GLN A 578 19.52 -12.38 17.82
N ASP A 579 18.98 -13.58 17.57
CA ASP A 579 19.47 -14.87 18.11
C ASP A 579 20.95 -15.12 17.79
N ARG A 580 21.44 -14.56 16.67
CA ARG A 580 22.83 -14.70 16.22
C ARG A 580 23.70 -13.51 16.61
N GLY A 581 23.15 -12.45 17.21
CA GLY A 581 23.88 -11.23 17.54
C GLY A 581 24.42 -10.49 16.30
N ILE A 582 23.77 -10.63 15.15
CA ILE A 582 24.17 -9.96 13.90
C ILE A 582 23.81 -8.46 14.02
N ASN A 583 24.78 -7.58 13.78
CA ASN A 583 24.60 -6.13 13.85
C ASN A 583 24.83 -5.40 12.52
N GLN A 584 25.33 -6.08 11.48
CA GLN A 584 25.39 -5.56 10.11
C GLN A 584 24.83 -6.59 9.12
N VAL A 585 23.93 -6.16 8.23
CA VAL A 585 23.28 -7.04 7.23
C VAL A 585 23.42 -6.44 5.83
N TYR A 586 24.14 -7.15 4.98
CA TYR A 586 24.36 -6.82 3.57
C TYR A 586 23.44 -7.66 2.68
N ILE A 587 22.46 -7.00 2.07
CA ILE A 587 21.45 -7.64 1.23
C ILE A 587 21.75 -7.38 -0.24
N ILE A 588 22.14 -8.43 -0.97
CA ILE A 588 22.45 -8.36 -2.40
C ILE A 588 21.27 -8.91 -3.19
N GLY A 589 20.58 -8.06 -3.94
CA GLY A 589 19.48 -8.48 -4.83
C GLY A 589 18.78 -7.32 -5.54
N GLY A 590 17.95 -7.67 -6.52
CA GLY A 590 17.18 -6.70 -7.32
C GLY A 590 15.92 -6.17 -6.63
N ASP A 591 15.03 -5.53 -7.38
CA ASP A 591 13.85 -4.84 -6.86
C ASP A 591 12.97 -5.71 -5.94
N GLY A 592 12.72 -6.97 -6.28
CA GLY A 592 11.98 -7.94 -5.45
C GLY A 592 12.64 -8.29 -4.12
N THR A 593 13.96 -8.12 -4.03
CA THR A 593 14.72 -8.28 -2.78
C THR A 593 14.70 -6.98 -2.00
N GLN A 594 15.06 -5.87 -2.66
CA GLN A 594 15.03 -4.55 -2.05
C GLN A 594 13.64 -4.21 -1.53
N LYS A 595 12.54 -4.67 -2.18
CA LYS A 595 11.14 -4.64 -1.70
C LYS A 595 10.92 -5.15 -0.27
N GLY A 596 11.72 -6.13 0.17
CA GLY A 596 11.74 -6.60 1.57
C GLY A 596 12.55 -5.71 2.53
N ALA A 597 13.14 -4.62 2.03
CA ALA A 597 13.86 -3.58 2.76
C ALA A 597 13.24 -2.17 2.56
N ALA A 598 12.63 -1.86 1.39
CA ALA A 598 11.53 -0.92 1.04
C ALA A 598 11.15 -1.09 -0.49
N ALA A 599 10.04 -0.63 -1.14
CA ALA A 599 9.51 -1.20 -2.44
C ALA A 599 9.34 -0.42 -3.84
N ILE A 600 10.33 -0.42 -4.82
CA ILE A 600 10.32 -0.10 -6.34
C ILE A 600 11.31 1.00 -6.97
N TYR A 601 12.20 0.70 -7.96
CA TYR A 601 13.51 1.42 -8.24
C TYR A 601 13.78 2.47 -9.39
N LYS A 602 14.25 3.73 -9.09
CA LYS A 602 14.61 4.80 -10.09
C LYS A 602 15.93 5.66 -9.97
N VAL A 603 16.55 5.90 -8.81
CA VAL A 603 17.62 6.95 -8.69
C VAL A 603 18.98 6.65 -9.32
N ILE A 604 19.39 5.38 -9.38
CA ILE A 604 20.76 4.99 -9.75
C ILE A 604 20.93 4.96 -11.28
N ASP A 605 22.06 5.48 -11.78
CA ASP A 605 22.39 5.55 -13.21
C ASP A 605 22.46 4.14 -13.86
N LYS A 606 22.97 3.14 -13.13
CA LYS A 606 23.30 1.79 -13.64
C LYS A 606 23.38 0.74 -12.54
N SER A 607 22.90 -0.47 -12.81
CA SER A 607 23.07 -1.65 -11.93
C SER A 607 24.25 -2.53 -12.36
N PHE A 608 24.90 -3.23 -11.42
CA PHE A 608 26.02 -4.10 -11.74
C PHE A 608 25.57 -5.35 -12.53
N GLY A 609 26.46 -5.87 -13.38
CA GLY A 609 26.19 -6.97 -14.30
C GLY A 609 25.50 -6.53 -15.60
N PHE A 610 25.19 -5.24 -15.77
CA PHE A 610 24.50 -4.72 -16.95
C PHE A 610 25.39 -4.70 -18.19
N ASP A 611 26.67 -4.30 -18.09
CA ASP A 611 27.57 -4.31 -19.25
C ASP A 611 27.84 -5.75 -19.68
N THR A 612 28.11 -6.62 -18.71
CA THR A 612 28.33 -8.05 -18.92
C THR A 612 27.11 -8.70 -19.60
N ALA A 613 25.90 -8.33 -19.19
CA ALA A 613 24.68 -8.86 -19.79
C ALA A 613 24.45 -8.36 -21.22
N VAL A 614 24.81 -7.10 -21.51
CA VAL A 614 24.75 -6.52 -22.86
C VAL A 614 25.83 -7.13 -23.77
N GLU A 615 27.02 -7.42 -23.25
CA GLU A 615 28.11 -8.07 -23.98
C GLU A 615 27.74 -9.50 -24.43
N GLU A 616 27.17 -10.33 -23.54
CA GLU A 616 26.70 -11.67 -23.95
C GLU A 616 25.43 -11.63 -24.82
N ALA A 617 24.53 -10.66 -24.59
CA ALA A 617 23.40 -10.44 -25.48
C ALA A 617 23.88 -10.10 -26.90
N GLN A 618 24.92 -9.29 -27.06
CA GLN A 618 25.55 -9.02 -28.35
C GLN A 618 26.11 -10.30 -28.99
N ARG A 619 26.78 -11.18 -28.24
CA ARG A 619 27.27 -12.46 -28.79
C ARG A 619 26.14 -13.35 -29.29
N ALA A 620 25.03 -13.43 -28.57
CA ALA A 620 23.84 -14.16 -28.99
C ALA A 620 23.17 -13.55 -30.24
N ILE A 621 23.12 -12.22 -30.34
CA ILE A 621 22.59 -11.53 -31.54
C ILE A 621 23.47 -11.76 -32.76
N ASN A 622 24.80 -11.67 -32.60
CA ASN A 622 25.73 -11.92 -33.70
C ASN A 622 25.66 -13.38 -34.19
N ALA A 623 25.53 -14.35 -33.27
CA ALA A 623 25.32 -15.75 -33.63
C ALA A 623 23.98 -15.95 -34.39
N ALA A 624 22.91 -15.28 -33.95
CA ALA A 624 21.63 -15.30 -34.65
C ALA A 624 21.74 -14.71 -36.06
N HIS A 625 22.45 -13.60 -36.22
CA HIS A 625 22.67 -12.94 -37.51
C HIS A 625 23.39 -13.85 -38.50
N VAL A 626 24.53 -14.43 -38.11
CA VAL A 626 25.30 -15.36 -38.98
C VAL A 626 24.46 -16.57 -39.39
N GLU A 627 23.70 -17.16 -38.47
CA GLU A 627 22.84 -18.32 -38.74
C GLU A 627 21.74 -18.00 -39.77
N VAL A 628 21.21 -16.77 -39.79
CA VAL A 628 20.09 -16.39 -40.68
C VAL A 628 20.52 -15.67 -41.95
N GLU A 629 21.69 -15.05 -41.98
CA GLU A 629 22.36 -14.61 -43.21
C GLU A 629 22.80 -15.82 -44.07
N SER A 630 23.14 -16.94 -43.42
CA SER A 630 23.58 -18.18 -44.09
C SER A 630 22.46 -18.99 -44.76
N VAL A 631 21.20 -18.52 -44.75
CA VAL A 631 20.03 -19.21 -45.33
C VAL A 631 19.10 -18.25 -46.04
N GLU A 632 18.46 -18.72 -47.11
CA GLU A 632 17.45 -17.92 -47.82
C GLU A 632 16.23 -17.64 -46.92
N ASN A 633 15.75 -16.39 -46.95
CA ASN A 633 14.64 -15.89 -46.13
C ASN A 633 14.79 -16.20 -44.63
N GLY A 634 15.99 -15.99 -44.10
CA GLY A 634 16.32 -16.27 -42.70
C GLY A 634 15.73 -15.26 -41.71
N VAL A 635 15.06 -15.74 -40.65
CA VAL A 635 14.50 -14.88 -39.59
C VAL A 635 15.01 -15.33 -38.22
N GLY A 636 15.84 -14.50 -37.59
CA GLY A 636 16.42 -14.77 -36.28
C GLY A 636 15.64 -14.06 -35.19
N ILE A 637 15.19 -14.77 -34.15
CA ILE A 637 14.53 -14.17 -32.98
C ILE A 637 15.37 -14.45 -31.74
N VAL A 638 15.86 -13.38 -31.10
CA VAL A 638 16.69 -13.46 -29.89
C VAL A 638 15.93 -12.89 -28.70
N LYS A 639 15.58 -13.74 -27.72
CA LYS A 639 14.87 -13.29 -26.51
C LYS A 639 15.85 -12.78 -25.46
N LEU A 640 15.80 -11.50 -25.14
CA LEU A 640 16.64 -10.87 -24.12
C LEU A 640 15.88 -10.54 -22.82
N MET A 641 16.63 -10.41 -21.74
CA MET A 641 16.15 -9.89 -20.46
C MET A 641 15.61 -8.47 -20.63
N GLY A 642 14.44 -8.18 -20.06
CA GLY A 642 13.71 -6.92 -20.33
C GLY A 642 12.28 -6.91 -19.78
N ARG A 643 12.08 -7.50 -18.60
CA ARG A 643 10.78 -7.68 -17.95
C ARG A 643 9.98 -6.39 -17.73
N TYR A 644 10.67 -5.30 -17.41
CA TYR A 644 10.04 -4.02 -17.05
C TYR A 644 10.54 -2.84 -17.89
N SER A 645 11.71 -2.94 -18.54
CA SER A 645 12.22 -1.89 -19.41
C SER A 645 13.12 -2.38 -20.55
N GLY A 646 13.12 -1.62 -21.65
CA GLY A 646 13.86 -1.90 -22.89
C GLY A 646 15.33 -1.44 -22.94
N PHE A 647 15.91 -0.97 -21.82
CA PHE A 647 17.29 -0.44 -21.83
C PHE A 647 18.37 -1.43 -22.32
N PRO A 648 18.35 -2.73 -21.95
CA PRO A 648 19.30 -3.70 -22.49
C PRO A 648 19.21 -3.78 -24.02
N GLN A 649 18.00 -3.81 -24.58
CA GLN A 649 17.73 -3.90 -26.01
C GLN A 649 18.30 -2.67 -26.73
N ILE A 650 18.03 -1.46 -26.23
CA ILE A 650 18.55 -0.22 -26.84
C ILE A 650 20.08 -0.22 -26.87
N LEU A 651 20.75 -0.63 -25.79
CA LEU A 651 22.21 -0.62 -25.77
C LEU A 651 22.81 -1.72 -26.66
N CYS A 652 22.23 -2.93 -26.65
CA CYS A 652 22.65 -4.01 -27.55
C CYS A 652 22.59 -3.56 -29.01
N ILE A 653 21.45 -3.01 -29.47
CA ILE A 653 21.28 -2.57 -30.85
C ILE A 653 22.21 -1.40 -31.22
N ARG A 654 22.54 -0.52 -30.27
CA ARG A 654 23.56 0.53 -30.48
C ARG A 654 24.99 -0.02 -30.66
N MET A 655 25.29 -1.21 -30.13
CA MET A 655 26.58 -1.89 -30.32
C MET A 655 26.59 -2.80 -31.55
N VAL A 656 25.45 -3.41 -31.86
CA VAL A 656 25.23 -4.37 -32.95
C VAL A 656 24.99 -3.68 -34.30
N GLY A 657 24.34 -2.51 -34.30
CA GLY A 657 24.00 -1.75 -35.51
C GLY A 657 22.66 -2.14 -36.16
N PRO A 658 22.44 -1.78 -37.43
CA PRO A 658 21.15 -1.91 -38.14
C PRO A 658 20.72 -3.35 -38.45
N ILE A 659 21.56 -4.36 -38.15
CA ILE A 659 21.31 -5.77 -38.47
C ILE A 659 20.20 -6.40 -37.61
N ALA A 660 19.74 -5.71 -36.56
CA ALA A 660 18.75 -6.21 -35.63
C ALA A 660 17.66 -5.16 -35.29
N THR A 661 16.42 -5.63 -35.12
CA THR A 661 15.23 -4.81 -34.83
C THR A 661 14.74 -5.07 -33.40
N PRO A 662 14.82 -4.10 -32.47
CA PRO A 662 14.35 -4.28 -31.10
C PRO A 662 12.81 -4.18 -30.95
N LEU A 663 12.25 -5.14 -30.24
CA LEU A 663 10.87 -5.14 -29.72
C LEU A 663 10.94 -5.20 -28.19
N TYR A 664 10.35 -4.23 -27.50
CA TYR A 664 10.39 -4.14 -26.04
C TYR A 664 9.12 -3.48 -25.47
N ARG A 665 8.89 -3.68 -24.17
CA ARG A 665 7.59 -3.41 -23.52
C ARG A 665 7.08 -1.97 -23.69
N GLU A 666 7.95 -0.98 -23.64
CA GLU A 666 7.53 0.43 -23.75
C GLU A 666 7.28 0.88 -25.20
N SER A 667 7.64 0.09 -26.22
CA SER A 667 7.35 0.35 -27.64
C SER A 667 6.25 -0.61 -28.11
N PRO A 668 4.96 -0.21 -28.08
CA PRO A 668 3.89 -1.04 -28.62
C PRO A 668 4.08 -1.28 -30.12
N PHE A 669 3.66 -2.45 -30.59
CA PHE A 669 3.74 -2.86 -31.98
C PHE A 669 2.58 -3.81 -32.30
N TYR A 670 1.95 -3.65 -33.47
CA TYR A 670 0.95 -4.58 -33.96
C TYR A 670 1.53 -5.51 -35.03
N LEU A 671 0.92 -6.68 -35.21
CA LEU A 671 1.43 -7.73 -36.09
C LEU A 671 1.10 -7.50 -37.57
N GLU A 672 -0.19 -7.26 -37.86
CA GLU A 672 -0.77 -7.29 -39.21
C GLU A 672 -1.34 -5.93 -39.64
N GLY A 673 -1.29 -5.65 -40.94
CA GLY A 673 -1.76 -4.39 -41.53
C GLY A 673 -0.63 -3.41 -41.85
N GLN A 674 -1.00 -2.31 -42.53
CA GLN A 674 -0.04 -1.36 -43.09
C GLN A 674 0.75 -0.61 -42.00
N GLY A 675 2.06 -0.81 -41.96
CA GLY A 675 2.99 -0.33 -40.93
C GLY A 675 3.25 -1.34 -39.80
N GLY A 676 2.75 -2.57 -39.92
CA GLY A 676 2.85 -3.63 -38.91
C GLY A 676 4.15 -4.43 -38.97
N LEU A 677 4.38 -5.26 -37.94
CA LEU A 677 5.58 -6.07 -37.81
C LEU A 677 5.77 -7.04 -39.00
N PHE A 678 4.72 -7.71 -39.47
CA PHE A 678 4.86 -8.71 -40.54
C PHE A 678 5.18 -8.09 -41.90
N GLU A 679 4.59 -6.94 -42.24
CA GLU A 679 4.95 -6.18 -43.45
C GLU A 679 6.41 -5.71 -43.38
N PHE A 680 6.87 -5.25 -42.22
CA PHE A 680 8.27 -4.87 -42.04
C PHE A 680 9.23 -6.06 -42.16
N VAL A 681 8.86 -7.24 -41.63
CA VAL A 681 9.63 -8.49 -41.86
C VAL A 681 9.68 -8.82 -43.35
N GLU A 682 8.54 -8.76 -44.06
CA GLU A 682 8.45 -9.05 -45.48
C GLU A 682 9.33 -8.09 -46.31
N GLN A 683 9.29 -6.79 -46.01
CA GLN A 683 10.14 -5.79 -46.64
C GLN A 683 11.62 -6.09 -46.40
N ARG A 684 12.04 -6.38 -45.16
CA ARG A 684 13.45 -6.64 -44.83
C ARG A 684 13.96 -7.95 -45.45
N LEU A 685 13.12 -8.97 -45.58
CA LEU A 685 13.46 -10.19 -46.31
C LEU A 685 13.62 -9.93 -47.82
N LYS A 686 12.78 -9.09 -48.42
CA LYS A 686 12.93 -8.67 -49.84
C LYS A 686 14.17 -7.78 -50.09
N GLU A 687 14.53 -6.94 -49.13
CA GLU A 687 15.70 -6.04 -49.24
C GLU A 687 17.04 -6.75 -48.98
N ASN A 688 17.11 -7.59 -47.94
CA ASN A 688 18.37 -8.12 -47.40
C ASN A 688 18.48 -9.66 -47.44
N GLY A 689 17.41 -10.38 -47.79
CA GLY A 689 17.33 -11.85 -47.72
C GLY A 689 17.19 -12.42 -46.30
N HIS A 690 17.42 -11.62 -45.26
CA HIS A 690 17.40 -12.06 -43.86
C HIS A 690 17.04 -10.92 -42.88
N MET A 691 16.67 -11.27 -41.65
CA MET A 691 16.36 -10.31 -40.57
C MET A 691 16.63 -10.88 -39.17
N VAL A 692 17.09 -10.04 -38.24
CA VAL A 692 17.13 -10.37 -36.79
C VAL A 692 16.16 -9.48 -36.00
N ILE A 693 15.37 -10.11 -35.13
CA ILE A 693 14.45 -9.48 -34.17
C ILE A 693 14.98 -9.73 -32.76
N VAL A 694 15.12 -8.66 -31.97
CA VAL A 694 15.60 -8.71 -30.58
C VAL A 694 14.43 -8.40 -29.66
N LEU A 695 13.91 -9.44 -29.01
CA LEU A 695 12.66 -9.40 -28.26
C LEU A 695 12.93 -9.34 -26.76
N ALA A 696 12.47 -8.29 -26.08
CA ALA A 696 12.45 -8.28 -24.61
C ALA A 696 11.41 -9.27 -24.08
N GLU A 697 11.74 -10.01 -23.01
CA GLU A 697 10.79 -10.93 -22.34
C GLU A 697 9.46 -10.25 -21.94
N GLY A 698 9.46 -8.93 -21.66
CA GLY A 698 8.29 -8.15 -21.28
C GLY A 698 7.48 -7.55 -22.45
N ALA A 699 7.92 -7.70 -23.70
CA ALA A 699 7.22 -7.19 -24.88
C ALA A 699 6.01 -8.06 -25.24
N GLY A 700 4.94 -7.51 -25.83
CA GLY A 700 3.88 -8.28 -26.47
C GLY A 700 3.05 -9.19 -25.55
N GLN A 701 3.17 -9.05 -24.22
CA GLN A 701 2.55 -9.94 -23.23
C GLN A 701 1.01 -9.93 -23.32
N GLU A 702 0.44 -8.79 -23.70
CA GLU A 702 -0.97 -8.58 -24.03
C GLU A 702 -1.46 -9.51 -25.15
N TYR A 703 -0.71 -9.69 -26.25
CA TYR A 703 -1.11 -10.53 -27.37
C TYR A 703 -1.11 -12.02 -27.01
N VAL A 704 -0.10 -12.47 -26.25
CA VAL A 704 -0.02 -13.87 -25.79
C VAL A 704 -1.14 -14.19 -24.80
N ALA A 705 -1.43 -13.26 -23.88
CA ALA A 705 -2.52 -13.42 -22.91
C ALA A 705 -3.91 -13.52 -23.59
N GLN A 706 -4.15 -12.70 -24.62
CA GLN A 706 -5.37 -12.79 -25.44
C GLN A 706 -5.44 -14.10 -26.23
N SER A 707 -4.31 -14.58 -26.77
CA SER A 707 -4.26 -15.79 -27.61
C SER A 707 -4.48 -17.11 -26.85
N MET A 708 -4.14 -17.16 -25.55
CA MET A 708 -3.99 -18.44 -24.85
C MET A 708 -4.95 -18.65 -23.65
N HIS A 709 -5.84 -17.70 -23.34
CA HIS A 709 -6.82 -17.78 -22.23
C HIS A 709 -6.21 -18.22 -20.86
N VAL A 710 -4.97 -17.81 -20.55
CA VAL A 710 -4.21 -18.32 -19.40
C VAL A 710 -4.55 -17.56 -18.11
N VAL A 711 -4.65 -18.29 -17.00
CA VAL A 711 -4.81 -17.76 -15.64
C VAL A 711 -3.58 -16.97 -15.18
N ASP A 712 -3.80 -15.84 -14.52
CA ASP A 712 -2.74 -14.88 -14.14
C ASP A 712 -1.84 -15.38 -12.98
N GLY A 713 -0.88 -16.25 -13.31
CA GLY A 713 0.05 -16.84 -12.34
C GLY A 713 1.08 -15.85 -11.77
N LYS A 714 1.54 -16.10 -10.55
CA LYS A 714 2.60 -15.31 -9.87
C LYS A 714 3.72 -16.21 -9.35
N ASP A 715 4.95 -15.70 -9.33
CA ASP A 715 6.10 -16.37 -8.73
C ASP A 715 6.07 -16.30 -7.19
N ALA A 716 6.97 -17.02 -6.52
CA ALA A 716 7.06 -17.05 -5.06
C ALA A 716 7.41 -15.69 -4.40
N SER A 717 7.83 -14.69 -5.19
CA SER A 717 8.04 -13.30 -4.76
C SER A 717 6.81 -12.40 -5.03
N GLY A 718 5.71 -12.96 -5.54
CA GLY A 718 4.50 -12.21 -5.91
C GLY A 718 4.54 -11.54 -7.29
N ASN A 719 5.58 -11.76 -8.10
CA ASN A 719 5.70 -11.15 -9.42
C ASN A 719 4.92 -11.96 -10.47
N ARG A 720 4.17 -11.29 -11.36
CA ARG A 720 3.46 -11.93 -12.50
C ARG A 720 4.36 -12.87 -13.31
N LEU A 721 3.97 -14.12 -13.52
CA LEU A 721 4.68 -14.99 -14.45
C LEU A 721 4.45 -14.47 -15.87
N LEU A 722 5.53 -14.26 -16.62
CA LEU A 722 5.45 -13.83 -18.01
C LEU A 722 5.27 -15.06 -18.90
N LEU A 723 4.48 -14.92 -19.96
CA LEU A 723 4.33 -15.94 -20.98
C LEU A 723 5.54 -15.86 -21.95
N ASP A 724 5.91 -16.97 -22.59
CA ASP A 724 7.03 -16.96 -23.55
C ASP A 724 6.57 -16.40 -24.91
N VAL A 725 6.70 -15.08 -25.03
CA VAL A 725 6.40 -14.32 -26.25
C VAL A 725 7.33 -14.71 -27.40
N GLY A 726 8.54 -15.22 -27.12
CA GLY A 726 9.51 -15.59 -28.16
C GLY A 726 9.06 -16.81 -28.96
N LEU A 727 8.57 -17.84 -28.28
CA LEU A 727 7.96 -19.01 -28.92
C LEU A 727 6.64 -18.67 -29.61
N TRP A 728 5.79 -17.87 -28.96
CA TRP A 728 4.51 -17.43 -29.55
C TRP A 728 4.71 -16.61 -30.84
N LEU A 729 5.63 -15.63 -30.82
CA LEU A 729 5.94 -14.79 -31.98
C LEU A 729 6.60 -15.60 -33.10
N THR A 730 7.46 -16.55 -32.75
CA THR A 730 8.03 -17.54 -33.68
C THR A 730 6.94 -18.30 -34.42
N GLN A 731 5.92 -18.77 -33.72
CA GLN A 731 4.80 -19.48 -34.36
C GLN A 731 3.99 -18.53 -35.25
N LYS A 732 3.63 -17.35 -34.75
CA LYS A 732 2.82 -16.39 -35.51
C LYS A 732 3.48 -15.88 -36.80
N ILE A 733 4.80 -15.69 -36.80
CA ILE A 733 5.53 -15.36 -38.03
C ILE A 733 5.53 -16.56 -39.00
N LYS A 734 5.72 -17.80 -38.52
CA LYS A 734 5.61 -18.99 -39.39
C LYS A 734 4.22 -19.12 -40.02
N ASP A 735 3.17 -19.04 -39.21
CA ASP A 735 1.78 -19.14 -39.67
C ASP A 735 1.50 -18.11 -40.78
N HIS A 736 1.82 -16.83 -40.54
CA HIS A 736 1.57 -15.76 -41.51
C HIS A 736 2.32 -15.96 -42.84
N PHE A 737 3.61 -16.28 -42.80
CA PHE A 737 4.40 -16.44 -44.02
C PHE A 737 4.06 -17.72 -44.80
N MET A 738 3.66 -18.80 -44.10
CA MET A 738 3.21 -20.04 -44.74
C MET A 738 1.79 -19.94 -45.34
N GLU A 739 0.83 -19.39 -44.58
CA GLU A 739 -0.60 -19.42 -44.95
C GLU A 739 -1.01 -18.23 -45.82
N VAL A 740 -0.54 -17.03 -45.49
CA VAL A 740 -0.95 -15.78 -46.15
C VAL A 740 -0.03 -15.44 -47.33
N GLN A 741 1.27 -15.29 -47.06
CA GLN A 741 2.25 -14.85 -48.07
C GLN A 741 2.72 -15.98 -48.99
N LYS A 742 2.60 -17.24 -48.54
CA LYS A 742 3.11 -18.44 -49.23
C LYS A 742 4.60 -18.35 -49.57
N MET A 743 5.37 -17.67 -48.71
CA MET A 743 6.80 -17.48 -48.86
C MET A 743 7.54 -18.37 -47.83
N PRO A 744 8.43 -19.28 -48.26
CA PRO A 744 9.18 -20.10 -47.32
C PRO A 744 10.16 -19.23 -46.53
N ILE A 745 10.18 -19.39 -45.20
CA ILE A 745 11.09 -18.68 -44.29
C ILE A 745 11.87 -19.67 -43.40
N ASN A 746 13.12 -19.35 -43.08
CA ASN A 746 13.98 -20.14 -42.21
C ASN A 746 14.12 -19.48 -40.84
N LEU A 747 13.18 -19.77 -39.93
CA LEU A 747 13.11 -19.11 -38.62
C LEU A 747 13.90 -19.84 -37.53
N LYS A 748 14.80 -19.11 -36.87
CA LYS A 748 15.69 -19.57 -35.77
C LYS A 748 15.37 -18.79 -34.50
N TYR A 749 15.15 -19.50 -33.38
CA TYR A 749 14.87 -18.89 -32.07
C TYR A 749 15.99 -19.18 -31.08
N ILE A 750 16.50 -18.14 -30.40
CA ILE A 750 17.61 -18.24 -29.46
C ILE A 750 17.22 -17.54 -28.14
N ASP A 751 17.30 -18.29 -27.03
CA ASP A 751 17.11 -17.77 -25.67
C ASP A 751 18.41 -17.86 -24.84
N PRO A 752 19.26 -16.83 -24.87
CA PRO A 752 20.50 -16.78 -24.09
C PRO A 752 20.28 -16.42 -22.61
N THR A 753 19.04 -16.34 -22.10
CA THR A 753 18.73 -15.77 -20.77
C THR A 753 19.55 -16.39 -19.63
N TYR A 754 19.79 -17.71 -19.64
CA TYR A 754 20.61 -18.35 -18.60
C TYR A 754 22.11 -18.14 -18.80
N MET A 755 22.59 -18.10 -20.05
CA MET A 755 23.99 -17.84 -20.38
C MET A 755 24.38 -16.42 -19.91
N ILE A 756 23.57 -15.42 -20.25
CA ILE A 756 23.72 -14.02 -19.82
C ILE A 756 23.82 -13.88 -18.29
N ARG A 757 23.08 -14.69 -17.52
CA ARG A 757 22.95 -14.54 -16.06
C ARG A 757 23.96 -15.35 -15.24
N ALA A 758 24.55 -16.39 -15.83
CA ALA A 758 25.36 -17.38 -15.13
C ALA A 758 26.88 -17.20 -15.31
N ILE A 759 27.32 -16.27 -16.16
CA ILE A 759 28.74 -15.97 -16.39
C ILE A 759 29.35 -15.06 -15.29
N PRO A 760 30.69 -15.06 -15.12
CA PRO A 760 31.39 -14.04 -14.35
C PRO A 760 31.22 -12.65 -14.97
N SER A 761 31.34 -11.60 -14.15
CA SER A 761 31.34 -10.20 -14.61
C SER A 761 32.60 -9.85 -15.40
N ASN A 762 32.44 -9.00 -16.41
CA ASN A 762 33.55 -8.43 -17.17
C ASN A 762 34.32 -7.37 -16.34
N ALA A 763 35.39 -6.80 -16.90
CA ALA A 763 36.25 -5.86 -16.20
C ALA A 763 35.52 -4.59 -15.71
N SER A 764 34.60 -4.05 -16.51
CA SER A 764 33.79 -2.87 -16.16
C SER A 764 32.89 -3.15 -14.96
N ASP A 765 32.12 -4.23 -15.01
CA ASP A 765 31.24 -4.62 -13.92
C ASP A 765 32.02 -5.07 -12.67
N ASN A 766 33.21 -5.66 -12.80
CA ASN A 766 34.05 -5.99 -11.64
C ASN A 766 34.51 -4.74 -10.89
N VAL A 767 35.04 -3.73 -11.58
CA VAL A 767 35.42 -2.45 -10.96
C VAL A 767 34.21 -1.79 -10.29
N TYR A 768 33.04 -1.84 -10.93
CA TYR A 768 31.81 -1.31 -10.34
C TYR A 768 31.37 -2.09 -9.10
N CYS A 769 31.38 -3.43 -9.13
CA CYS A 769 31.07 -4.28 -7.97
C CYS A 769 31.99 -3.96 -6.78
N THR A 770 33.29 -3.77 -7.02
CA THR A 770 34.27 -3.37 -6.00
C THR A 770 33.92 -2.02 -5.38
N LEU A 771 33.69 -0.99 -6.18
CA LEU A 771 33.38 0.35 -5.68
C LEU A 771 32.06 0.39 -4.90
N LEU A 772 31.04 -0.35 -5.36
CA LEU A 772 29.74 -0.48 -4.71
C LEU A 772 29.87 -1.19 -3.36
N ALA A 773 30.57 -2.34 -3.32
CA ALA A 773 30.81 -3.12 -2.11
C ALA A 773 31.61 -2.34 -1.05
N GLN A 774 32.75 -1.74 -1.44
CA GLN A 774 33.58 -0.95 -0.54
C GLN A 774 32.81 0.25 0.03
N SER A 775 32.06 0.96 -0.82
CA SER A 775 31.19 2.05 -0.39
C SER A 775 30.11 1.60 0.59
N ALA A 776 29.52 0.41 0.41
CA ALA A 776 28.53 -0.13 1.34
C ALA A 776 29.15 -0.48 2.70
N VAL A 777 30.36 -1.07 2.71
CA VAL A 777 31.14 -1.30 3.94
C VAL A 777 31.49 0.01 4.64
N HIS A 778 31.99 1.01 3.89
CA HIS A 778 32.30 2.33 4.44
C HIS A 778 31.06 3.00 5.07
N GLY A 779 29.90 2.91 4.43
CA GLY A 779 28.64 3.47 4.95
C GLY A 779 28.17 2.76 6.22
N ALA A 780 28.17 1.43 6.23
CA ALA A 780 27.76 0.64 7.39
C ALA A 780 28.67 0.86 8.61
N MET A 781 30.00 0.80 8.43
CA MET A 781 30.96 1.09 9.50
C MET A 781 30.84 2.53 10.00
N ALA A 782 30.55 3.47 9.10
CA ALA A 782 30.27 4.86 9.44
C ALA A 782 28.87 5.11 10.03
N GLY A 783 28.09 4.08 10.37
CA GLY A 783 26.82 4.23 11.08
C GLY A 783 25.61 4.60 10.20
N TYR A 784 25.75 4.65 8.88
CA TYR A 784 24.59 4.79 8.00
C TYR A 784 23.82 3.47 7.89
N THR A 785 22.50 3.54 7.73
CA THR A 785 21.61 2.37 7.59
C THR A 785 20.42 2.70 6.68
N GLY A 786 19.66 1.70 6.23
CA GLY A 786 18.51 1.92 5.35
C GLY A 786 18.86 2.56 4.00
N PHE A 787 20.09 2.37 3.51
CA PHE A 787 20.59 2.91 2.25
C PHE A 787 21.03 1.80 1.28
N THR A 788 21.06 2.13 0.00
CA THR A 788 21.85 1.40 -1.01
C THR A 788 22.91 2.33 -1.60
N VAL A 789 23.90 1.76 -2.27
CA VAL A 789 24.93 2.49 -2.99
C VAL A 789 24.66 2.41 -4.50
N GLY A 790 24.83 3.53 -5.19
CA GLY A 790 24.99 3.52 -6.64
C GLY A 790 25.62 4.80 -7.20
N PRO A 791 26.03 4.79 -8.47
CA PRO A 791 26.41 5.98 -9.21
C PRO A 791 25.20 6.88 -9.43
N VAL A 792 25.39 8.15 -9.13
CA VAL A 792 24.55 9.29 -9.52
C VAL A 792 25.48 10.32 -10.15
N ASN A 793 25.28 10.61 -11.43
CA ASN A 793 26.16 11.51 -12.21
C ASN A 793 27.66 11.16 -12.06
N SER A 794 28.01 9.88 -12.22
CA SER A 794 29.39 9.36 -12.09
C SER A 794 30.03 9.47 -10.69
N ARG A 795 29.28 9.81 -9.64
CA ARG A 795 29.74 9.76 -8.25
C ARG A 795 28.92 8.74 -7.46
N HIS A 796 29.58 7.94 -6.62
CA HIS A 796 28.85 7.01 -5.75
C HIS A 796 28.18 7.80 -4.62
N ALA A 797 26.91 7.54 -4.38
CA ALA A 797 26.10 8.17 -3.34
C ALA A 797 25.41 7.12 -2.47
N TYR A 798 25.14 7.47 -1.22
CA TYR A 798 24.18 6.76 -0.37
C TYR A 798 22.79 7.24 -0.73
N ILE A 799 21.93 6.32 -1.15
CA ILE A 799 20.57 6.64 -1.58
C ILE A 799 19.62 5.88 -0.65
N PRO A 800 18.61 6.53 -0.06
CA PRO A 800 17.65 5.86 0.82
C PRO A 800 17.02 4.68 0.10
N ILE A 801 16.93 3.51 0.74
CA ILE A 801 16.27 2.35 0.13
C ILE A 801 14.84 2.78 -0.23
N ALA A 802 14.12 3.46 0.67
CA ALA A 802 12.83 4.13 0.43
C ALA A 802 12.72 4.83 -0.94
N ARG A 803 13.76 5.58 -1.35
CA ARG A 803 13.79 6.37 -2.58
C ARG A 803 14.23 5.59 -3.82
N VAL A 804 15.15 4.65 -3.63
CA VAL A 804 15.37 3.51 -4.53
C VAL A 804 14.13 2.62 -4.62
N THR A 805 13.02 3.02 -3.97
CA THR A 805 11.84 2.24 -3.84
C THR A 805 10.49 2.96 -4.09
N GLU A 806 10.46 4.07 -4.84
CA GLU A 806 9.20 4.72 -5.28
C GLU A 806 8.73 4.53 -6.76
N THR A 807 9.60 4.31 -7.75
CA THR A 807 9.24 4.32 -9.21
C THR A 807 10.13 3.37 -10.04
N GLN A 808 9.88 3.13 -11.34
CA GLN A 808 10.79 2.31 -12.19
C GLN A 808 11.53 3.15 -13.25
N ASN A 809 12.79 2.81 -13.55
CA ASN A 809 13.50 3.30 -14.73
C ASN A 809 13.01 2.59 -16.01
N ILE A 810 12.24 3.33 -16.81
CA ILE A 810 11.66 2.92 -18.10
C ILE A 810 12.25 3.75 -19.25
N VAL A 811 12.26 3.18 -20.45
CA VAL A 811 12.58 3.89 -21.68
C VAL A 811 11.51 4.95 -21.96
N LYS A 812 11.94 6.14 -22.38
CA LYS A 812 11.05 7.20 -22.88
C LYS A 812 11.11 7.25 -24.40
N LEU A 813 10.00 6.95 -25.07
CA LEU A 813 9.89 7.09 -26.53
C LEU A 813 10.02 8.54 -27.02
N THR A 814 9.85 9.54 -26.15
CA THR A 814 10.06 10.96 -26.51
C THR A 814 11.51 11.42 -26.44
N ASP A 815 12.45 10.57 -26.00
CA ASP A 815 13.84 10.95 -25.78
C ASP A 815 14.72 10.78 -27.04
N ARG A 816 15.77 11.59 -27.14
CA ARG A 816 16.78 11.54 -28.21
C ARG A 816 17.43 10.16 -28.35
N MET A 817 17.45 9.36 -27.28
CA MET A 817 17.96 7.99 -27.32
C MET A 817 17.10 7.07 -28.22
N TRP A 818 15.77 7.19 -28.15
CA TRP A 818 14.84 6.45 -29.00
C TRP A 818 14.90 6.92 -30.44
N ALA A 819 14.83 8.24 -30.67
CA ALA A 819 14.94 8.82 -32.01
C ALA A 819 16.23 8.39 -32.73
N ARG A 820 17.36 8.32 -32.01
CA ARG A 820 18.63 7.80 -32.53
C ARG A 820 18.57 6.31 -32.87
N LEU A 821 17.84 5.50 -32.09
CA LEU A 821 17.70 4.06 -32.33
C LEU A 821 16.89 3.79 -33.60
N LEU A 822 15.74 4.45 -33.77
CA LEU A 822 14.92 4.34 -34.98
C LEU A 822 15.72 4.80 -36.21
N ALA A 823 16.37 5.97 -36.13
CA ALA A 823 17.21 6.48 -37.22
C ALA A 823 18.39 5.55 -37.57
N SER A 824 18.97 4.82 -36.61
CA SER A 824 20.06 3.89 -36.86
C SER A 824 19.62 2.52 -37.40
N THR A 825 18.36 2.13 -37.20
CA THR A 825 17.82 0.81 -37.60
C THR A 825 16.92 0.87 -38.83
N ASN A 826 16.48 2.07 -39.23
CA ASN A 826 15.39 2.32 -40.18
C ASN A 826 14.08 1.61 -39.80
N GLN A 827 13.89 1.34 -38.50
CA GLN A 827 12.68 0.72 -37.95
C GLN A 827 11.52 1.75 -37.94
N PRO A 828 10.29 1.38 -38.37
CA PRO A 828 9.11 2.22 -38.18
C PRO A 828 8.70 2.26 -36.70
N SER A 829 7.94 3.27 -36.29
CA SER A 829 7.48 3.38 -34.90
C SER A 829 6.52 2.26 -34.46
N PHE A 830 5.98 1.47 -35.39
CA PHE A 830 4.90 0.48 -35.20
C PHE A 830 3.64 1.03 -34.48
N LEU A 831 3.50 2.35 -34.39
CA LEU A 831 2.30 3.02 -33.87
C LEU A 831 1.24 3.12 -34.95
N HIS A 832 -0.03 3.01 -34.59
CA HIS A 832 -1.12 3.20 -35.53
C HIS A 832 -1.33 4.70 -35.81
N ASN A 833 -1.77 5.08 -37.02
CA ASN A 833 -1.97 6.49 -37.40
C ASN A 833 -2.92 7.25 -36.44
N SER A 834 -3.91 6.57 -35.86
CA SER A 834 -4.82 7.12 -34.85
C SER A 834 -4.14 7.40 -33.51
N GLU A 835 -3.14 6.60 -33.13
CA GLU A 835 -2.37 6.77 -31.88
C GLU A 835 -1.32 7.87 -32.02
N MET A 836 -0.65 7.95 -33.18
CA MET A 836 0.23 9.09 -33.49
C MET A 836 -0.51 10.43 -33.47
N MET A 837 -1.76 10.48 -33.96
CA MET A 837 -2.60 11.68 -33.89
C MET A 837 -3.01 12.01 -32.44
N LYS A 838 -3.30 11.01 -31.61
CA LYS A 838 -3.55 11.20 -30.16
C LYS A 838 -2.33 11.75 -29.43
N GLU A 839 -1.15 11.14 -29.60
CA GLU A 839 0.09 11.63 -28.97
C GLU A 839 0.48 13.06 -29.41
N LYS A 840 0.06 13.47 -30.60
CA LYS A 840 0.29 14.82 -31.12
C LYS A 840 -0.69 15.82 -30.51
N LEU A 841 -1.96 15.46 -30.44
CA LEU A 841 -3.02 16.24 -29.78
C LEU A 841 -2.74 16.41 -28.28
N ASP A 842 -2.29 15.34 -27.59
CA ASP A 842 -1.92 15.39 -26.18
C ASP A 842 -0.70 16.30 -25.94
N ARG A 843 0.26 16.32 -26.87
CA ARG A 843 1.42 17.25 -26.84
C ARG A 843 0.99 18.70 -27.02
N GLU A 844 0.22 19.00 -28.05
CA GLU A 844 -0.31 20.34 -28.31
C GLU A 844 -1.19 20.82 -27.13
N THR A 845 -1.97 19.92 -26.52
CA THR A 845 -2.76 20.22 -25.31
C THR A 845 -1.87 20.48 -24.09
N LEU A 846 -0.80 19.71 -23.90
CA LEU A 846 0.19 19.92 -22.83
C LEU A 846 0.96 21.24 -23.00
N ASP A 847 1.35 21.59 -24.22
CA ASP A 847 2.04 22.83 -24.52
C ASP A 847 1.11 24.04 -24.32
N VAL A 848 -0.16 23.97 -24.74
CA VAL A 848 -1.19 25.00 -24.44
C VAL A 848 -1.44 25.13 -22.94
N ILE A 849 -1.48 24.03 -22.17
CA ILE A 849 -1.63 24.07 -20.70
C ILE A 849 -0.38 24.69 -20.03
N ASN A 850 0.81 24.48 -20.59
CA ASN A 850 2.04 25.11 -20.09
C ASN A 850 2.09 26.61 -20.43
N GLU A 851 1.68 27.03 -21.63
CA GLU A 851 1.58 28.44 -21.99
C GLU A 851 0.51 29.18 -21.18
N MET A 852 -0.66 28.57 -20.94
CA MET A 852 -1.71 29.15 -20.07
C MET A 852 -1.23 29.35 -18.63
N LYS A 853 -0.34 28.49 -18.12
CA LYS A 853 0.27 28.64 -16.78
C LYS A 853 1.35 29.72 -16.69
N ILE A 854 1.87 30.22 -17.81
CA ILE A 854 2.88 31.27 -17.84
C ILE A 854 2.24 32.68 -17.80
N ASN A 855 0.96 32.80 -18.17
CA ASN A 855 0.22 34.07 -18.16
C ASN A 855 -0.68 34.29 -16.93
N SER A 856 -0.51 33.51 -15.85
CA SER A 856 -1.22 33.76 -14.59
C SER A 856 -0.43 33.36 -13.33
N ILE A 857 0.57 34.18 -12.98
CA ILE A 857 0.90 34.74 -11.64
C ILE A 857 2.14 35.63 -11.80
#